data_AF-A0AAD6E761-F1
#
_entry.id   AF-A0AAD6E761-F1
#
_cell.length_a   1.000
_cell.length_b   1.000
_cell.length_c   1.000
_cell.angle_alpha   90.00
_cell.angle_beta   90.00
_cell.angle_gamma   90.00
#
_symmetry.space_group_name_H-M   'P 1'
#
loop_
_entity.id
_entity.type
_entity.pdbx_description
1 polymer ?
#
loop_
_entity_poly.entity_id
_entity_poly.type
_entity_poly.pdbx_seq_one_letter_code
_entity_poly.pdbx_strand_id
1 'polypeptide(L)'
;MVDTTQMEELLKRPLYVYDLPPELLASLTAKTTSQPVAEQEPEPSSVDLELAAQDSAIATSNLCSLCRVSYNSVQEQRSHVRSDHHRYNIKAQLRGNAPLEEIEFVKAIGELDESISGSESSETEEEDAEGGAGTTLSALLKKQAMLSHPNEDPEMTETPITPKYPIFWLSSSGLPSNKSLGVYRAIFSNVEQDEPAHLVDTLRRKQLAPVKARTNKASSAPDPTASGPHIFMCMIGGGHFAAMLVSLAPEIHRKQGGVEDRQARVIAHKTFHRYTTRRKQGGSQSASDASRGAAHSAGSSLRRYNEAALEKDIRDVLSDWREMIDTAELLFVRATGKTNRKTLFGQYDGQVLRQNDPRIRGFPFNTRRATQGELMRSFKELTRMKVSEVDEAALAAAEAKRREEESKPSTTVPKPQPQKPKLSKEEEAALLHTSQLQALIRRSKVPALMSYITNNSIPSSFTFTPADSPQNFRCPTPLHLAANFDAPAVVTALLTKAGSDPTAVNNEGRTPFELTGDRATRDAFRIARHDLGESKWDWEAAKVPSAVSKADADSRAERERKAAEEEESTRRKASLDRLKREEAEKAARPRTTKSGGRTVGAVEKTAAERRDEETRGMTPEMRMRLERERRARAAEERFKRMQGQ
;
A
#
# COMPACT_ATOMS: atom_id res chain seq x y z
N MET A 1 40.44 29.59 15.78
CA MET A 1 39.16 30.10 15.26
C MET A 1 39.14 29.76 13.78
N VAL A 2 38.34 28.77 13.40
CA VAL A 2 38.17 28.42 11.97
C VAL A 2 37.37 29.56 11.35
N ASP A 3 37.85 30.10 10.25
CA ASP A 3 37.23 31.24 9.56
C ASP A 3 35.86 30.79 9.04
N THR A 4 34.77 31.36 9.59
CA THR A 4 33.39 30.92 9.31
C THR A 4 33.07 30.94 7.81
N THR A 5 33.69 31.86 7.08
CA THR A 5 33.62 32.03 5.61
C THR A 5 34.15 30.82 4.84
N GLN A 6 35.19 30.15 5.33
CA GLN A 6 35.77 28.96 4.68
C GLN A 6 34.86 27.73 4.84
N MET A 7 34.23 27.59 6.01
CA MET A 7 33.29 26.50 6.29
C MET A 7 32.00 26.65 5.47
N GLU A 8 31.53 27.87 5.27
CA GLU A 8 30.37 28.15 4.40
C GLU A 8 30.65 27.84 2.92
N GLU A 9 31.89 27.98 2.46
CA GLU A 9 32.27 27.61 1.10
C GLU A 9 32.16 26.10 0.86
N LEU A 10 32.42 25.27 1.87
CA LEU A 10 32.23 23.82 1.81
C LEU A 10 30.76 23.43 1.59
N LEU A 11 29.80 24.23 2.09
CA LEU A 11 28.37 24.00 1.90
C LEU A 11 27.88 24.28 0.48
N LYS A 12 28.65 25.01 -0.34
CA LYS A 12 28.31 25.26 -1.76
C LYS A 12 28.33 23.98 -2.59
N ARG A 13 29.07 22.96 -2.15
CA ARG A 13 29.14 21.65 -2.79
C ARG A 13 28.26 20.65 -2.05
N PRO A 14 27.64 19.67 -2.75
CA PRO A 14 26.87 18.63 -2.08
C PRO A 14 27.81 17.77 -1.22
N LEU A 15 27.50 17.71 0.08
CA LEU A 15 28.25 16.92 1.05
C LEU A 15 27.76 15.46 1.07
N TYR A 16 28.70 14.53 0.95
CA TYR A 16 28.44 13.09 0.99
C TYR A 16 28.75 12.56 2.39
N VAL A 17 27.81 11.85 3.00
CA VAL A 17 27.85 11.51 4.44
C VAL A 17 29.04 10.60 4.81
N TYR A 18 29.47 9.72 3.91
CA TYR A 18 30.58 8.79 4.16
C TYR A 18 31.96 9.37 3.78
N ASP A 19 32.03 10.64 3.39
CA ASP A 19 33.27 11.31 2.94
C ASP A 19 33.15 12.83 3.17
N LEU A 20 32.95 13.20 4.43
CA LEU A 20 32.81 14.57 4.85
C LEU A 20 34.20 15.23 5.00
N PRO A 21 34.31 16.55 4.77
CA PRO A 21 35.55 17.28 5.04
C PRO A 21 35.98 17.13 6.51
N PRO A 22 37.28 16.93 6.78
CA PRO A 22 37.78 16.70 8.14
C PRO A 22 37.51 17.88 9.07
N GLU A 23 37.58 19.10 8.54
CA GLU A 23 37.26 20.34 9.25
C GLU A 23 35.82 20.34 9.77
N LEU A 24 34.88 19.89 8.94
CA LEU A 24 33.47 19.81 9.30
C LEU A 24 33.25 18.71 10.35
N LEU A 25 33.78 17.50 10.12
CA LEU A 25 33.66 16.35 11.02
C LEU A 25 34.15 16.62 12.45
N ALA A 26 35.23 17.40 12.59
CA ALA A 26 35.78 17.77 13.91
C ALA A 26 34.84 18.70 14.69
N SER A 27 34.07 19.54 13.98
CA SER A 27 33.20 20.56 14.56
C SER A 27 31.75 20.13 14.81
N LEU A 28 31.34 18.94 14.31
CA LEU A 28 29.97 18.46 14.41
C LEU A 28 29.57 18.12 15.85
N THR A 29 28.37 18.53 16.24
CA THR A 29 27.70 18.18 17.50
C THR A 29 26.24 17.81 17.23
N ALA A 30 25.68 16.89 18.01
CA ALA A 30 24.27 16.52 17.88
C ALA A 30 23.38 17.66 18.41
N LYS A 31 22.35 18.06 17.66
CA LYS A 31 21.28 18.90 18.21
C LYS A 31 20.34 17.97 18.96
N THR A 32 20.54 17.82 20.27
CA THR A 32 19.58 17.11 21.12
C THR A 32 18.25 17.85 21.04
N THR A 33 17.15 17.16 20.70
CA THR A 33 15.78 17.71 20.72
C THR A 33 15.28 17.88 22.16
N SER A 34 16.10 18.52 22.98
CA SER A 34 15.83 18.91 24.35
C SER A 34 16.66 20.14 24.64
N GLN A 35 16.12 21.32 24.31
CA GLN A 35 16.46 22.52 25.07
C GLN A 35 15.68 22.43 26.39
N PRO A 36 16.36 22.28 27.53
CA PRO A 36 15.71 22.14 28.83
C PRO A 36 15.27 23.51 29.35
N VAL A 37 14.06 23.52 29.94
CA VAL A 37 13.72 24.46 31.01
C VAL A 37 14.57 24.10 32.23
N ALA A 38 15.03 25.14 32.93
CA ALA A 38 16.04 25.13 33.98
C ALA A 38 15.90 24.05 35.07
N GLU A 39 17.06 23.60 35.53
CA GLU A 39 17.32 22.76 36.70
C GLU A 39 16.67 23.30 37.99
N GLN A 40 16.23 22.36 38.84
CA GLN A 40 16.46 22.40 40.28
C GLN A 40 16.45 20.96 40.83
N GLU A 41 17.60 20.51 41.35
CA GLU A 41 17.70 19.37 42.27
C GLU A 41 17.07 19.72 43.64
N PRO A 42 16.62 18.70 44.41
CA PRO A 42 17.52 18.18 45.47
C PRO A 42 17.48 16.65 45.69
N GLU A 43 18.65 16.11 46.04
CA GLU A 43 18.96 14.80 46.66
C GLU A 43 18.52 14.71 48.16
N PRO A 44 18.74 13.61 48.93
CA PRO A 44 18.25 12.24 48.79
C PRO A 44 17.73 11.64 50.13
N SER A 45 17.08 10.47 50.13
CA SER A 45 17.05 9.61 51.33
C SER A 45 16.83 8.12 51.02
N SER A 46 17.77 7.33 51.53
CA SER A 46 17.95 5.87 51.64
C SER A 46 16.80 5.08 52.30
N VAL A 47 16.57 3.81 51.92
CA VAL A 47 16.96 2.60 52.69
C VAL A 47 16.73 1.27 51.91
N ASP A 48 17.50 0.26 52.32
CA ASP A 48 17.83 -1.03 51.68
C ASP A 48 16.77 -2.16 51.64
N LEU A 49 17.04 -3.07 50.68
CA LEU A 49 16.82 -4.53 50.50
C LEU A 49 16.23 -5.38 51.65
N GLU A 50 15.37 -6.37 51.29
CA GLU A 50 15.66 -7.82 51.46
C GLU A 50 14.57 -8.77 50.90
N LEU A 51 15.02 -9.84 50.22
CA LEU A 51 14.28 -11.05 49.81
C LEU A 51 14.05 -11.99 51.01
N ALA A 52 12.90 -12.66 51.11
CA ALA A 52 12.84 -14.07 51.53
C ALA A 52 11.49 -14.74 51.19
N ALA A 53 11.60 -15.96 50.68
CA ALA A 53 10.54 -16.91 50.38
C ALA A 53 9.87 -17.47 51.65
N GLN A 54 8.57 -17.78 51.59
CA GLN A 54 7.99 -18.88 52.37
C GLN A 54 6.92 -19.64 51.57
N ASP A 55 7.16 -20.95 51.52
CA ASP A 55 6.36 -22.01 50.93
C ASP A 55 5.06 -22.29 51.71
N SER A 56 4.08 -22.80 50.96
CA SER A 56 3.21 -23.93 51.30
C SER A 56 2.44 -23.93 52.63
N ALA A 57 1.18 -23.47 52.61
CA ALA A 57 0.14 -23.95 53.53
C ALA A 57 -1.17 -24.25 52.76
N ILE A 58 -1.52 -25.53 52.66
CA ILE A 58 -2.82 -26.01 52.19
C ILE A 58 -3.83 -25.76 53.31
N ALA A 59 -4.82 -24.91 53.05
CA ALA A 59 -6.01 -24.78 53.89
C ALA A 59 -7.27 -24.79 53.03
N THR A 60 -8.16 -25.70 53.39
CA THR A 60 -9.51 -26.00 52.89
C THR A 60 -10.40 -24.77 52.92
N SER A 61 -10.25 -23.91 51.94
CA SER A 61 -11.08 -22.74 51.79
C SER A 61 -11.76 -22.83 50.43
N ASN A 62 -13.09 -22.85 50.42
CA ASN A 62 -13.90 -22.76 49.22
C ASN A 62 -13.80 -21.35 48.60
N LEU A 63 -12.69 -20.65 48.74
CA LEU A 63 -12.48 -19.32 48.21
C LEU A 63 -11.50 -19.38 47.05
N CYS A 64 -11.74 -18.52 46.06
CA CYS A 64 -10.76 -18.22 45.05
C CYS A 64 -10.05 -16.93 45.47
N SER A 65 -8.79 -17.01 45.91
CA SER A 65 -8.02 -15.82 46.31
C SER A 65 -7.84 -14.81 45.19
N LEU A 66 -7.78 -15.28 43.94
CA LEU A 66 -7.65 -14.47 42.74
C LEU A 66 -8.90 -13.65 42.44
N CYS A 67 -10.08 -14.29 42.46
CA CYS A 67 -11.35 -13.65 42.11
C CYS A 67 -12.07 -13.10 43.35
N ARG A 68 -11.54 -13.36 44.56
CA ARG A 68 -12.09 -12.98 45.86
C ARG A 68 -13.53 -13.45 46.11
N VAL A 69 -13.93 -14.56 45.48
CA VAL A 69 -15.27 -15.16 45.62
C VAL A 69 -15.20 -16.41 46.51
N SER A 70 -16.14 -16.55 47.43
CA SER A 70 -16.36 -17.75 48.25
C SER A 70 -17.50 -18.60 47.70
N TYR A 71 -17.30 -19.91 47.65
CA TYR A 71 -18.24 -20.91 47.17
C TYR A 71 -18.77 -21.76 48.32
N ASN A 72 -19.99 -22.26 48.16
CA ASN A 72 -20.61 -23.10 49.18
C ASN A 72 -20.16 -24.57 49.05
N SER A 73 -19.63 -24.95 47.88
CA SER A 73 -19.11 -26.29 47.61
C SER A 73 -17.80 -26.30 46.83
N VAL A 74 -17.01 -27.37 47.02
CA VAL A 74 -15.79 -27.64 46.24
C VAL A 74 -16.10 -27.83 44.74
N GLN A 75 -17.30 -28.29 44.41
CA GLN A 75 -17.73 -28.49 43.03
C GLN A 75 -17.93 -27.16 42.31
N GLU A 76 -18.53 -26.17 42.98
CA GLU A 76 -18.67 -24.79 42.48
C GLU A 76 -17.31 -24.09 42.37
N GLN A 77 -16.40 -24.33 43.33
CA GLN A 77 -15.03 -23.82 43.22
C GLN A 77 -14.33 -24.39 41.98
N ARG A 78 -14.49 -25.69 41.69
CA ARG A 78 -13.92 -26.33 40.49
C ARG A 78 -14.56 -25.86 39.19
N SER A 79 -15.87 -25.56 39.18
CA SER A 79 -16.51 -24.99 37.99
C SER A 79 -16.06 -23.55 37.76
N HIS A 80 -15.94 -22.75 38.83
CA HIS A 80 -15.41 -21.40 38.75
C HIS A 80 -13.98 -21.36 38.18
N VAL A 81 -13.07 -22.22 38.63
CA VAL A 81 -11.69 -22.27 38.10
C VAL A 81 -11.65 -22.57 36.58
N ARG A 82 -12.71 -23.18 36.03
CA ARG A 82 -12.86 -23.43 34.59
C ARG A 82 -13.66 -22.36 33.85
N SER A 83 -14.24 -21.40 34.57
CA SER A 83 -15.05 -20.33 34.01
C SER A 83 -14.18 -19.30 33.28
N ASP A 84 -14.78 -18.59 32.32
CA ASP A 84 -14.08 -17.58 31.56
C ASP A 84 -13.73 -16.34 32.40
N HIS A 85 -14.50 -16.06 33.44
CA HIS A 85 -14.19 -15.03 34.45
C HIS A 85 -12.89 -15.33 35.20
N HIS A 86 -12.69 -16.59 35.63
CA HIS A 86 -11.46 -16.98 36.30
C HIS A 86 -10.25 -16.97 35.35
N ARG A 87 -10.42 -17.47 34.12
CA ARG A 87 -9.38 -17.42 33.08
C ARG A 87 -9.00 -15.98 32.71
N TYR A 88 -9.98 -15.08 32.68
CA TYR A 88 -9.77 -13.66 32.48
C TYR A 88 -8.90 -13.06 33.58
N ASN A 89 -9.29 -13.26 34.85
CA ASN A 89 -8.58 -12.72 36.00
C ASN A 89 -7.15 -13.29 36.12
N ILE A 90 -6.91 -14.55 35.73
CA ILE A 90 -5.54 -15.11 35.65
C ILE A 90 -4.71 -14.31 34.63
N LYS A 91 -5.25 -14.10 33.43
CA LYS A 91 -4.55 -13.37 32.36
C LYS A 91 -4.37 -11.89 32.67
N ALA A 92 -5.33 -11.27 33.36
CA ALA A 92 -5.26 -9.88 33.79
C ALA A 92 -4.14 -9.70 34.83
N GLN A 93 -4.08 -10.58 35.84
CA GLN A 93 -3.03 -10.54 36.86
C GLN A 93 -1.63 -10.79 36.28
N LEU A 94 -1.48 -11.73 35.33
CA LEU A 94 -0.21 -11.98 34.64
C LEU A 94 0.28 -10.78 33.82
N ARG A 95 -0.60 -9.85 33.46
CA ARG A 95 -0.29 -8.61 32.73
C ARG A 95 -0.21 -7.38 33.64
N GLY A 96 -0.28 -7.55 34.96
CA GLY A 96 -0.26 -6.45 35.94
C GLY A 96 -1.58 -5.69 36.11
N ASN A 97 -2.66 -6.13 35.46
CA ASN A 97 -3.97 -5.49 35.56
C ASN A 97 -4.78 -5.98 36.77
N ALA A 98 -5.66 -5.11 37.29
CA ALA A 98 -6.57 -5.46 38.37
C ALA A 98 -7.62 -6.50 37.92
N PRO A 99 -7.89 -7.55 38.74
CA PRO A 99 -8.94 -8.52 38.45
C PRO A 99 -10.33 -7.87 38.55
N LEU A 100 -11.26 -8.31 37.70
CA LEU A 100 -12.65 -7.83 37.68
C LEU A 100 -13.56 -8.71 38.54
N GLU A 101 -14.57 -8.10 39.15
CA GLU A 101 -15.68 -8.85 39.78
C GLU A 101 -16.64 -9.43 38.73
N GLU A 102 -17.47 -10.41 39.12
CA GLU A 102 -18.33 -11.14 38.17
C GLU A 102 -19.33 -10.21 37.45
N ILE A 103 -19.88 -9.22 38.15
CA ILE A 103 -20.82 -8.23 37.60
C ILE A 103 -20.12 -7.30 36.59
N GLU A 104 -18.90 -6.89 36.91
CA GLU A 104 -18.08 -6.01 36.06
C GLU A 104 -17.64 -6.74 34.78
N PHE A 105 -17.30 -8.02 34.89
CA PHE A 105 -16.93 -8.87 33.76
C PHE A 105 -18.09 -9.06 32.78
N VAL A 106 -19.31 -9.35 33.28
CA VAL A 106 -20.51 -9.48 32.42
C VAL A 106 -20.83 -8.17 31.72
N LYS A 107 -20.71 -7.04 32.43
CA LYS A 107 -20.91 -5.70 31.85
C LYS A 107 -19.87 -5.40 30.76
N ALA A 108 -18.60 -5.73 31.00
CA ALA A 108 -17.52 -5.51 30.04
C ALA A 108 -17.70 -6.33 28.76
N ILE A 109 -18.18 -7.59 28.86
CA ILE A 109 -18.55 -8.40 27.69
C ILE A 109 -19.67 -7.72 26.88
N GLY A 110 -20.73 -7.25 27.54
CA GLY A 110 -21.85 -6.58 26.86
C GLY A 110 -21.42 -5.31 26.12
N GLU A 111 -20.59 -4.47 26.75
CA GLU A 111 -20.04 -3.26 26.11
C GLU A 111 -19.10 -3.57 24.93
N LEU A 112 -18.42 -4.72 24.94
CA LEU A 112 -17.54 -5.15 23.86
C LEU A 112 -18.34 -5.56 22.62
N ASP A 113 -19.44 -6.30 22.79
CA ASP A 113 -20.34 -6.68 21.71
C ASP A 113 -21.02 -5.45 21.06
N GLU A 114 -21.36 -4.44 21.86
CA GLU A 114 -21.88 -3.15 21.36
C GLU A 114 -20.82 -2.33 20.61
N SER A 115 -19.54 -2.41 21.02
CA SER A 115 -18.42 -1.67 20.39
C SER A 115 -17.92 -2.32 19.09
N ILE A 116 -17.92 -3.66 19.00
CA ILE A 116 -17.53 -4.43 17.80
C ILE A 116 -18.54 -4.26 16.66
N SER A 117 -19.82 -4.07 16.97
CA SER A 117 -20.85 -3.83 15.94
C SER A 117 -20.76 -2.42 15.32
N GLY A 118 -20.10 -1.48 16.00
CA GLY A 118 -20.19 -0.06 15.70
C GLY A 118 -18.99 0.58 15.00
N SER A 119 -17.76 0.04 15.09
CA SER A 119 -16.58 0.69 14.47
C SER A 119 -15.33 -0.21 14.42
N GLU A 120 -15.14 -0.98 13.34
CA GLU A 120 -13.79 -1.34 12.86
C GLU A 120 -13.75 -1.71 11.35
N SER A 121 -12.96 -0.96 10.60
CA SER A 121 -12.25 -1.40 9.39
C SER A 121 -11.27 -0.28 9.01
N SER A 122 -9.96 -0.45 9.13
CA SER A 122 -9.22 -1.58 8.56
C SER A 122 -7.90 -1.84 9.29
N GLU A 123 -7.86 -2.86 10.15
CA GLU A 123 -6.68 -3.72 10.35
C GLU A 123 -7.16 -5.17 10.35
N THR A 124 -7.11 -5.83 9.20
CA THR A 124 -7.37 -7.27 9.09
C THR A 124 -6.05 -8.01 9.30
N GLU A 125 -5.87 -8.57 10.49
CA GLU A 125 -5.18 -9.84 10.69
C GLU A 125 -6.26 -10.93 10.73
N GLU A 126 -6.28 -11.80 9.72
CA GLU A 126 -7.03 -13.04 9.75
C GLU A 126 -6.03 -14.14 10.13
N GLU A 127 -6.11 -14.62 11.37
CA GLU A 127 -5.59 -15.94 11.77
C GLU A 127 -6.78 -16.91 11.88
N ASP A 128 -6.59 -18.11 11.34
CA ASP A 128 -7.60 -19.16 11.24
C ASP A 128 -8.07 -19.70 12.60
N ALA A 129 -9.34 -20.10 12.59
CA ALA A 129 -10.20 -20.65 13.65
C ALA A 129 -9.60 -21.71 14.61
N GLU A 130 -9.68 -21.42 15.93
CA GLU A 130 -10.11 -22.38 16.96
C GLU A 130 -10.57 -21.65 18.25
N GLY A 131 -11.85 -21.78 18.63
CA GLY A 131 -12.38 -21.40 19.96
C GLY A 131 -12.81 -19.94 20.18
N GLY A 132 -14.09 -19.63 19.90
CA GLY A 132 -14.69 -18.28 20.02
C GLY A 132 -14.74 -17.63 21.41
N ALA A 133 -14.27 -18.29 22.49
CA ALA A 133 -14.12 -17.69 23.81
C ALA A 133 -12.75 -17.01 24.01
N GLY A 134 -11.74 -17.39 23.21
CA GLY A 134 -10.38 -16.83 23.32
C GLY A 134 -10.26 -15.41 22.76
N THR A 135 -11.04 -15.08 21.73
CA THR A 135 -11.02 -13.80 21.02
C THR A 135 -11.65 -12.67 21.84
N THR A 136 -12.81 -12.93 22.46
CA THR A 136 -13.51 -11.98 23.33
C THR A 136 -12.70 -11.64 24.58
N LEU A 137 -12.10 -12.65 25.22
CA LEU A 137 -11.21 -12.47 26.37
C LEU A 137 -9.95 -11.66 26.00
N SER A 138 -9.37 -11.91 24.81
CA SER A 138 -8.19 -11.19 24.33
C SER A 138 -8.50 -9.72 24.00
N ALA A 139 -9.67 -9.46 23.43
CA ALA A 139 -10.15 -8.10 23.15
C ALA A 139 -10.48 -7.33 24.45
N LEU A 140 -11.07 -7.98 25.45
CA LEU A 140 -11.28 -7.37 26.78
C LEU A 140 -9.96 -7.03 27.48
N LEU A 141 -8.97 -7.93 27.43
CA LEU A 141 -7.62 -7.68 27.96
C LEU A 141 -6.93 -6.50 27.26
N LYS A 142 -7.13 -6.35 25.94
CA LYS A 142 -6.62 -5.21 25.16
C LYS A 142 -7.32 -3.90 25.53
N LYS A 143 -8.65 -3.93 25.69
CA LYS A 143 -9.44 -2.75 26.11
C LYS A 143 -9.12 -2.33 27.55
N GLN A 144 -8.96 -3.29 28.47
CA GLN A 144 -8.60 -2.98 29.86
C GLN A 144 -7.18 -2.43 29.94
N ALA A 145 -6.20 -2.98 29.21
CA ALA A 145 -4.85 -2.41 29.14
C ALA A 145 -4.86 -0.94 28.65
N MET A 146 -5.71 -0.61 27.68
CA MET A 146 -5.87 0.79 27.22
C MET A 146 -6.56 1.72 28.24
N LEU A 147 -7.28 1.17 29.22
CA LEU A 147 -8.02 1.92 30.25
C LEU A 147 -7.28 2.01 31.59
N SER A 148 -6.54 0.97 31.99
CA SER A 148 -5.75 0.94 33.22
C SER A 148 -4.43 1.72 33.10
N HIS A 149 -3.98 2.00 31.88
CA HIS A 149 -2.77 2.78 31.62
C HIS A 149 -2.99 3.88 30.57
N PRO A 150 -3.59 5.04 30.92
CA PRO A 150 -3.42 6.24 30.11
C PRO A 150 -1.96 6.74 30.16
N ASN A 151 -1.16 6.23 31.10
CA ASN A 151 0.29 6.31 31.19
C ASN A 151 0.82 4.96 31.72
N GLU A 152 1.85 4.42 31.05
CA GLU A 152 2.65 3.23 31.40
C GLU A 152 2.10 1.85 31.00
N ASP A 153 2.25 1.45 29.72
CA ASP A 153 2.17 0.05 29.30
C ASP A 153 3.44 -0.75 29.69
N PRO A 154 3.33 -2.07 29.98
CA PRO A 154 4.38 -2.91 30.52
C PRO A 154 5.39 -3.41 29.48
N GLU A 155 6.60 -3.65 29.99
CA GLU A 155 7.84 -3.98 29.30
C GLU A 155 7.79 -5.33 28.54
N MET A 156 7.39 -5.29 27.27
CA MET A 156 8.14 -5.98 26.21
C MET A 156 8.91 -4.90 25.48
N THR A 157 10.20 -4.78 25.78
CA THR A 157 11.20 -3.84 25.25
C THR A 157 10.83 -3.13 23.94
N GLU A 158 9.97 -2.12 24.03
CA GLU A 158 9.75 -1.12 22.98
C GLU A 158 9.93 0.23 23.66
N THR A 159 11.05 0.87 23.34
CA THR A 159 11.37 2.22 23.77
C THR A 159 10.24 3.19 23.41
N PRO A 160 9.92 4.19 24.25
CA PRO A 160 8.77 5.06 24.07
C PRO A 160 8.80 5.71 22.67
N ILE A 161 7.73 5.51 21.90
CA ILE A 161 7.58 6.07 20.54
C ILE A 161 7.31 7.57 20.67
N THR A 162 8.37 8.32 20.94
CA THR A 162 8.50 9.68 20.42
C THR A 162 8.34 9.62 18.90
N PRO A 163 7.67 10.60 18.25
CA PRO A 163 7.61 10.64 16.80
C PRO A 163 9.05 10.74 16.25
N LYS A 164 9.60 9.60 15.82
CA LYS A 164 10.99 9.52 15.37
C LYS A 164 11.09 10.25 14.03
N TYR A 165 11.57 11.50 14.07
CA TYR A 165 11.78 12.31 12.88
C TYR A 165 12.69 11.58 11.88
N PRO A 166 12.43 11.69 10.57
CA PRO A 166 13.18 10.93 9.55
C PRO A 166 14.62 11.42 9.40
N ILE A 167 14.97 12.58 9.95
CA ILE A 167 16.27 13.25 9.84
C ILE A 167 16.77 13.58 11.24
N PHE A 168 18.02 13.24 11.51
CA PHE A 168 18.77 13.74 12.66
C PHE A 168 19.44 15.06 12.28
N TRP A 169 19.27 16.08 13.13
CA TRP A 169 19.87 17.38 12.95
C TRP A 169 21.13 17.53 13.80
N LEU A 170 22.16 18.11 13.20
CA LEU A 170 23.48 18.35 13.76
C LEU A 170 23.79 19.85 13.65
N SER A 171 24.54 20.36 14.61
CA SER A 171 25.18 21.68 14.56
C SER A 171 26.67 21.53 14.30
N SER A 172 27.29 22.61 13.86
CA SER A 172 28.74 22.73 13.77
C SER A 172 29.15 24.04 14.43
N SER A 173 30.20 24.03 15.24
CA SER A 173 30.77 25.27 15.81
C SER A 173 31.38 26.19 14.76
N GLY A 174 31.69 25.68 13.56
CA GLY A 174 32.21 26.45 12.43
C GLY A 174 31.12 27.03 11.52
N LEU A 175 29.85 26.74 11.77
CA LEU A 175 28.71 27.28 11.03
C LEU A 175 27.89 28.20 11.95
N PRO A 176 27.23 29.23 11.39
CA PRO A 176 26.34 30.08 12.19
C PRO A 176 25.17 29.28 12.78
N SER A 177 24.67 29.69 13.95
CA SER A 177 23.66 28.96 14.74
C SER A 177 22.37 28.68 13.98
N ASN A 178 22.04 29.57 13.03
CA ASN A 178 20.91 29.48 12.13
C ASN A 178 21.04 28.33 11.11
N LYS A 179 22.23 27.76 10.87
CA LYS A 179 22.43 26.65 9.93
C LYS A 179 22.53 25.31 10.65
N SER A 180 21.76 24.34 10.18
CA SER A 180 21.68 22.98 10.71
C SER A 180 21.96 21.96 9.61
N LEU A 181 22.67 20.90 9.95
CA LEU A 181 23.01 19.82 9.03
C LEU A 181 22.15 18.59 9.34
N GLY A 182 21.52 18.01 8.32
CA GLY A 182 20.57 16.91 8.49
C GLY A 182 21.07 15.62 7.84
N VAL A 183 20.93 14.50 8.54
CA VAL A 183 21.25 13.16 8.03
C VAL A 183 20.05 12.24 8.24
N TYR A 184 19.68 11.45 7.22
CA TYR A 184 18.55 10.54 7.34
C TYR A 184 18.77 9.50 8.44
N ARG A 185 17.79 9.30 9.31
CA ARG A 185 17.83 8.27 10.36
C ARG A 185 18.04 6.86 9.77
N ALA A 186 17.52 6.61 8.58
CA ALA A 186 17.54 5.31 7.92
C ALA A 186 18.94 4.79 7.52
N ILE A 187 19.99 5.62 7.52
CA ILE A 187 21.37 5.18 7.19
C ILE A 187 22.13 4.60 8.40
N PHE A 188 21.52 4.65 9.58
CA PHE A 188 22.07 4.11 10.83
C PHE A 188 21.45 2.75 11.15
N SER A 189 22.20 1.89 11.85
CA SER A 189 21.67 0.63 12.40
C SER A 189 20.63 0.91 13.50
N ASN A 190 19.82 -0.08 13.89
CA ASN A 190 18.82 0.15 14.95
C ASN A 190 19.49 0.57 16.26
N VAL A 191 20.60 -0.09 16.63
CA VAL A 191 21.41 0.23 17.80
C VAL A 191 21.94 1.67 17.74
N GLU A 192 22.47 2.09 16.59
CA GLU A 192 22.96 3.46 16.40
C GLU A 192 21.85 4.52 16.47
N GLN A 193 20.61 4.14 16.14
CA GLN A 193 19.47 5.07 16.18
C GLN A 193 18.90 5.26 17.59
N ASP A 194 19.13 4.33 18.50
CA ASP A 194 18.62 4.38 19.87
C ASP A 194 19.57 5.17 20.81
N GLU A 195 20.82 5.40 20.39
CA GLU A 195 21.82 6.21 21.09
C GLU A 195 22.15 7.52 20.34
N PRO A 196 21.24 8.51 20.30
CA PRO A 196 21.44 9.75 19.54
C PRO A 196 22.65 10.58 20.03
N ALA A 197 23.07 10.41 21.28
CA ALA A 197 24.24 11.08 21.84
C ALA A 197 25.55 10.68 21.13
N HIS A 198 25.67 9.43 20.67
CA HIS A 198 26.85 8.89 19.99
C HIS A 198 26.75 8.93 18.47
N LEU A 199 25.74 9.62 17.93
CA LEU A 199 25.49 9.67 16.48
C LEU A 199 26.67 10.30 15.73
N VAL A 200 27.27 11.36 16.29
CA VAL A 200 28.43 12.04 15.68
C VAL A 200 29.64 11.12 15.65
N ASP A 201 29.91 10.36 16.71
CA ASP A 201 31.03 9.41 16.76
C ASP A 201 30.83 8.26 15.79
N THR A 202 29.60 7.79 15.66
CA THR A 202 29.21 6.83 14.61
C THR A 202 29.45 7.40 13.22
N LEU A 203 29.12 8.67 13.00
CA LEU A 203 29.35 9.35 11.72
C LEU A 203 30.86 9.47 11.41
N ARG A 204 31.69 9.75 12.43
CA ARG A 204 33.16 9.75 12.32
C ARG A 204 33.70 8.36 11.98
N ARG A 205 33.16 7.30 12.58
CA ARG A 205 33.55 5.90 12.27
C ARG A 205 33.14 5.44 10.87
N LYS A 206 32.05 5.98 10.32
CA LYS A 206 31.54 5.66 8.97
C LYS A 206 32.25 6.42 7.85
N GLN A 207 33.32 7.18 8.12
CA GLN A 207 34.08 7.85 7.07
C GLN A 207 34.93 6.86 6.28
N LEU A 208 34.87 6.94 4.95
CA LEU A 208 35.50 6.01 4.03
C LEU A 208 36.47 6.74 3.10
N ALA A 209 37.63 6.14 2.90
CA ALA A 209 38.61 6.64 1.94
C ALA A 209 38.07 6.47 0.50
N PRO A 210 38.11 7.53 -0.33
CA PRO A 210 37.71 7.42 -1.73
C PRO A 210 38.59 6.44 -2.53
N VAL A 211 37.98 5.74 -3.47
CA VAL A 211 38.66 4.78 -4.36
C VAL A 211 38.98 5.46 -5.70
N LYS A 212 40.17 5.24 -6.25
CA LYS A 212 40.53 5.75 -7.57
C LYS A 212 39.88 4.90 -8.67
N ALA A 213 39.31 5.54 -9.69
CA ALA A 213 38.71 4.83 -10.81
C ALA A 213 39.74 3.94 -11.53
N ARG A 214 39.41 2.67 -11.74
CA ARG A 214 40.27 1.74 -12.48
C ARG A 214 40.28 2.13 -13.96
N THR A 215 41.45 2.41 -14.52
CA THR A 215 41.62 2.61 -15.97
C THR A 215 41.46 1.27 -16.70
N ASN A 216 40.63 1.23 -17.75
CA ASN A 216 40.17 0.08 -18.55
C ASN A 216 41.23 -0.85 -19.20
N LYS A 217 42.47 -0.93 -18.71
CA LYS A 217 43.55 -1.76 -19.29
C LYS A 217 43.90 -3.05 -18.56
N ALA A 218 43.22 -3.38 -17.46
CA ALA A 218 43.38 -4.69 -16.81
C ALA A 218 42.04 -5.43 -16.80
N SER A 219 41.89 -6.32 -17.78
CA SER A 219 40.87 -7.37 -17.80
C SER A 219 41.16 -8.36 -16.67
N SER A 220 40.50 -8.20 -15.53
CA SER A 220 40.18 -9.29 -14.63
C SER A 220 38.82 -9.02 -14.02
N ALA A 221 38.02 -10.08 -13.91
CA ALA A 221 36.66 -10.05 -13.38
C ALA A 221 36.58 -9.26 -12.07
N PRO A 222 35.45 -8.56 -11.78
CA PRO A 222 35.26 -7.94 -10.49
C PRO A 222 35.34 -9.02 -9.42
N ASP A 223 36.39 -8.96 -8.59
CA ASP A 223 36.54 -9.82 -7.43
C ASP A 223 35.42 -9.46 -6.44
N PRO A 224 34.40 -10.32 -6.26
CA PRO A 224 33.19 -9.96 -5.49
C PRO A 224 33.48 -9.88 -3.98
N THR A 225 34.59 -10.47 -3.53
CA THR A 225 34.99 -10.59 -2.12
C THR A 225 35.90 -9.45 -1.62
N ALA A 226 36.42 -8.61 -2.53
CA ALA A 226 37.24 -7.44 -2.18
C ALA A 226 36.42 -6.14 -2.13
N SER A 227 35.09 -6.24 -2.12
CA SER A 227 34.19 -5.09 -2.16
C SER A 227 34.05 -4.50 -0.76
N GLY A 228 34.45 -3.24 -0.59
CA GLY A 228 34.26 -2.50 0.66
C GLY A 228 32.78 -2.37 1.07
N PRO A 229 32.49 -1.59 2.13
CA PRO A 229 31.15 -1.45 2.66
C PRO A 229 30.17 -0.98 1.57
N HIS A 230 29.01 -1.61 1.50
CA HIS A 230 28.04 -1.43 0.43
C HIS A 230 26.61 -1.68 0.93
N ILE A 231 25.65 -1.16 0.17
CA ILE A 231 24.22 -1.29 0.46
C ILE A 231 23.48 -1.92 -0.72
N PHE A 232 22.43 -2.67 -0.40
CA PHE A 232 21.50 -3.21 -1.37
C PHE A 232 20.26 -2.33 -1.44
N MET A 233 19.79 -2.05 -2.65
CA MET A 233 18.59 -1.26 -2.90
C MET A 233 17.69 -1.98 -3.89
N CYS A 234 16.42 -2.17 -3.54
CA CYS A 234 15.45 -2.89 -4.34
C CYS A 234 14.11 -2.16 -4.40
N MET A 235 13.54 -2.05 -5.59
CA MET A 235 12.21 -1.51 -5.84
C MET A 235 11.41 -2.44 -6.76
N ILE A 236 10.22 -2.82 -6.32
CA ILE A 236 9.26 -3.62 -7.08
C ILE A 236 7.87 -2.94 -7.05
N GLY A 237 7.28 -2.76 -8.23
CA GLY A 237 5.93 -2.21 -8.34
C GLY A 237 5.43 -2.04 -9.76
N GLY A 238 4.15 -2.33 -9.99
CA GLY A 238 3.49 -2.16 -11.29
C GLY A 238 4.12 -2.95 -12.44
N GLY A 239 4.75 -4.09 -12.15
CA GLY A 239 5.47 -4.92 -13.13
C GLY A 239 6.91 -4.49 -13.40
N HIS A 240 7.38 -3.41 -12.77
CA HIS A 240 8.76 -2.96 -12.83
C HIS A 240 9.56 -3.53 -11.65
N PHE A 241 10.76 -4.02 -11.94
CA PHE A 241 11.75 -4.40 -10.96
C PHE A 241 13.05 -3.64 -11.23
N ALA A 242 13.64 -3.11 -10.17
CA ALA A 242 14.98 -2.56 -10.18
C ALA A 242 15.68 -2.95 -8.88
N ALA A 243 16.88 -3.53 -8.99
CA ALA A 243 17.75 -3.79 -7.86
C ALA A 243 19.17 -3.34 -8.19
N MET A 244 19.90 -2.89 -7.16
CA MET A 244 21.24 -2.36 -7.28
C MET A 244 22.03 -2.55 -5.99
N LEU A 245 23.30 -2.92 -6.12
CA LEU A 245 24.29 -2.87 -5.05
C LEU A 245 25.25 -1.72 -5.33
N VAL A 246 25.46 -0.87 -4.33
CA VAL A 246 26.29 0.34 -4.46
C VAL A 246 27.29 0.36 -3.33
N SER A 247 28.56 0.61 -3.66
CA SER A 247 29.60 0.83 -2.67
C SER A 247 29.41 2.18 -2.00
N LEU A 248 29.61 2.21 -0.67
CA LEU A 248 29.55 3.43 0.13
C LEU A 248 30.81 4.29 -0.06
N ALA A 249 31.94 3.70 -0.46
CA ALA A 249 33.15 4.44 -0.78
C ALA A 249 33.01 5.13 -2.15
N PRO A 250 33.21 6.46 -2.25
CA PRO A 250 33.06 7.18 -3.51
C PRO A 250 34.24 6.91 -4.44
N GLU A 251 33.97 6.91 -5.75
CA GLU A 251 34.98 6.73 -6.79
C GLU A 251 35.39 8.07 -7.40
N ILE A 252 36.69 8.38 -7.33
CA ILE A 252 37.25 9.62 -7.85
C ILE A 252 37.53 9.49 -9.34
N HIS A 253 36.90 10.36 -10.13
CA HIS A 253 37.13 10.54 -11.55
C HIS A 253 37.80 11.89 -11.81
N ARG A 254 38.95 11.88 -12.47
CA ARG A 254 39.64 13.11 -12.89
C ARG A 254 39.10 13.59 -14.23
N LYS A 255 38.47 14.76 -14.26
CA LYS A 255 38.05 15.40 -15.51
C LYS A 255 39.18 16.22 -16.12
N GLN A 256 39.10 16.48 -17.44
CA GLN A 256 40.00 17.42 -18.12
C GLN A 256 39.89 18.79 -17.43
N GLY A 257 41.02 19.27 -16.87
CA GLY A 257 41.06 20.49 -16.04
C GLY A 257 41.44 20.25 -14.57
N GLY A 258 41.74 19.01 -14.16
CA GLY A 258 42.25 18.72 -12.81
C GLY A 258 41.20 18.69 -11.70
N VAL A 259 39.93 18.91 -12.03
CA VAL A 259 38.81 18.82 -11.09
C VAL A 259 38.48 17.35 -10.83
N GLU A 260 38.57 16.94 -9.56
CA GLU A 260 38.21 15.61 -9.08
C GLU A 260 36.70 15.53 -8.81
N ASP A 261 36.00 14.66 -9.55
CA ASP A 261 34.57 14.41 -9.40
C ASP A 261 34.35 13.11 -8.63
N ARG A 262 33.59 13.18 -7.52
CA ARG A 262 33.30 12.02 -6.66
C ARG A 262 31.97 11.42 -7.09
N GLN A 263 31.99 10.16 -7.54
CA GLN A 263 30.80 9.47 -8.04
C GLN A 263 30.52 8.18 -7.28
N ALA A 264 29.26 7.80 -7.19
CA ALA A 264 28.85 6.55 -6.54
C ALA A 264 29.20 5.35 -7.44
N ARG A 265 29.88 4.35 -6.87
CA ARG A 265 30.30 3.14 -7.59
C ARG A 265 29.24 2.04 -7.48
N VAL A 266 28.62 1.70 -8.61
CA VAL A 266 27.65 0.61 -8.71
C VAL A 266 28.40 -0.72 -8.88
N ILE A 267 28.21 -1.64 -7.93
CA ILE A 267 28.83 -2.97 -7.94
C ILE A 267 28.06 -3.87 -8.92
N ALA A 268 26.74 -3.91 -8.77
CA ALA A 268 25.85 -4.68 -9.62
C ALA A 268 24.51 -3.95 -9.75
N HIS A 269 23.84 -4.07 -10.89
CA HIS A 269 22.49 -3.55 -11.09
C HIS A 269 21.72 -4.43 -12.05
N LYS A 270 20.41 -4.51 -11.86
CA LYS A 270 19.51 -5.23 -12.74
C LYS A 270 18.16 -4.52 -12.76
N THR A 271 17.62 -4.35 -13.96
CA THR A 271 16.28 -3.79 -14.15
C THR A 271 15.57 -4.54 -15.26
N PHE A 272 14.31 -4.87 -15.03
CA PHE A 272 13.45 -5.44 -16.06
C PHE A 272 11.99 -5.09 -15.78
N HIS A 273 11.16 -5.26 -16.81
CA HIS A 273 9.75 -4.94 -16.73
C HIS A 273 8.93 -6.00 -17.47
N ARG A 274 7.87 -6.46 -16.80
CA ARG A 274 6.84 -7.32 -17.38
C ARG A 274 5.49 -6.64 -17.23
N TYR A 275 4.68 -6.66 -18.28
CA TYR A 275 3.34 -6.06 -18.24
C TYR A 275 2.40 -6.94 -17.39
N THR A 276 2.18 -6.54 -16.13
CA THR A 276 1.34 -7.26 -15.16
C THR A 276 0.01 -6.57 -14.86
N THR A 277 -0.15 -5.30 -15.25
CA THR A 277 -1.35 -4.50 -14.95
C THR A 277 -2.19 -4.20 -16.20
N ARG A 278 -3.47 -3.85 -16.01
CA ARG A 278 -4.37 -3.43 -17.11
C ARG A 278 -4.18 -1.96 -17.43
N ARG A 279 -4.00 -1.62 -18.72
CA ARG A 279 -3.89 -0.23 -19.18
C ARG A 279 -5.14 0.54 -18.76
N LYS A 280 -4.95 1.73 -18.16
CA LYS A 280 -5.98 2.66 -17.63
C LYS A 280 -6.70 2.28 -16.32
N GLN A 281 -6.74 1.01 -15.92
CA GLN A 281 -7.44 0.60 -14.69
C GLN A 281 -6.54 0.56 -13.45
N GLY A 282 -5.21 0.39 -13.62
CA GLY A 282 -4.27 0.26 -12.50
C GLY A 282 -4.46 -1.05 -11.71
N GLY A 283 -3.50 -1.40 -10.85
CA GLY A 283 -3.54 -2.60 -10.00
C GLY A 283 -3.01 -3.90 -10.66
N SER A 284 -2.47 -4.81 -9.83
CA SER A 284 -2.01 -6.14 -10.27
C SER A 284 -3.18 -7.07 -10.56
N GLN A 285 -3.00 -8.05 -11.45
CA GLN A 285 -4.04 -9.01 -11.81
C GLN A 285 -4.38 -9.89 -10.62
N SER A 286 -3.40 -10.34 -9.85
CA SER A 286 -3.61 -11.07 -8.59
C SER A 286 -4.51 -10.33 -7.59
N ALA A 287 -4.35 -9.01 -7.42
CA ALA A 287 -5.21 -8.23 -6.54
C ALA A 287 -6.65 -8.10 -7.09
N SER A 288 -6.80 -8.02 -8.42
CA SER A 288 -8.12 -8.04 -9.05
C SER A 288 -8.80 -9.39 -8.92
N ASP A 289 -8.05 -10.48 -9.08
CA ASP A 289 -8.59 -11.84 -8.98
C ASP A 289 -9.03 -12.15 -7.54
N ALA A 290 -8.27 -11.68 -6.54
CA ALA A 290 -8.64 -11.83 -5.13
C ALA A 290 -9.89 -11.02 -4.73
N SER A 291 -10.12 -9.87 -5.37
CA SER A 291 -11.24 -8.97 -5.02
C SER A 291 -12.51 -9.17 -5.83
N ARG A 292 -12.41 -9.63 -7.08
CA ARG A 292 -13.54 -9.75 -8.03
C ARG A 292 -13.69 -11.15 -8.63
N GLY A 293 -12.91 -12.12 -8.17
CA GLY A 293 -12.86 -13.47 -8.72
C GLY A 293 -11.94 -13.59 -9.93
N ALA A 294 -11.47 -14.82 -10.17
CA ALA A 294 -10.49 -15.11 -11.21
C ALA A 294 -11.10 -14.98 -12.62
N ALA A 295 -10.74 -13.92 -13.36
CA ALA A 295 -11.18 -13.78 -14.75
C ALA A 295 -10.45 -14.77 -15.68
N HIS A 296 -11.16 -15.43 -16.60
CA HIS A 296 -10.62 -16.46 -17.51
C HIS A 296 -10.28 -15.97 -18.93
N SER A 297 -10.09 -14.66 -19.12
CA SER A 297 -9.73 -14.09 -20.43
C SER A 297 -8.26 -14.37 -20.81
N ALA A 298 -7.95 -14.40 -22.11
CA ALA A 298 -6.57 -14.50 -22.59
C ALA A 298 -5.66 -13.37 -22.02
N GLY A 299 -6.21 -12.17 -21.82
CA GLY A 299 -5.50 -11.05 -21.24
C GLY A 299 -5.21 -11.18 -19.74
N SER A 300 -6.09 -11.83 -18.97
CA SER A 300 -5.85 -12.10 -17.54
C SER A 300 -4.85 -13.25 -17.38
N SER A 301 -4.95 -14.31 -18.18
CA SER A 301 -3.96 -15.40 -18.19
C SER A 301 -2.55 -14.91 -18.54
N LEU A 302 -2.41 -14.03 -19.53
CA LEU A 302 -1.11 -13.45 -19.90
C LEU A 302 -0.50 -12.62 -18.75
N ARG A 303 -1.33 -11.88 -18.01
CA ARG A 303 -0.85 -11.13 -16.84
C ARG A 303 -0.44 -12.04 -15.69
N ARG A 304 -1.18 -13.12 -15.41
CA ARG A 304 -0.79 -14.13 -14.41
C ARG A 304 0.54 -14.77 -14.77
N TYR A 305 0.72 -15.17 -16.03
CA TYR A 305 2.00 -15.70 -16.51
C TYR A 305 3.13 -14.68 -16.36
N ASN A 306 2.89 -13.42 -16.72
CA ASN A 306 3.88 -12.35 -16.55
C ASN A 306 4.20 -12.06 -15.07
N GLU A 307 3.23 -12.17 -14.16
CA GLU A 307 3.44 -12.05 -12.71
C GLU A 307 4.32 -13.20 -12.20
N ALA A 308 3.99 -14.45 -12.55
CA ALA A 308 4.78 -15.62 -12.16
C ALA A 308 6.20 -15.60 -12.76
N ALA A 309 6.35 -15.18 -14.02
CA ALA A 309 7.66 -15.04 -14.66
C ALA A 309 8.47 -13.89 -14.02
N LEU A 310 7.81 -12.79 -13.62
CA LEU A 310 8.46 -11.70 -12.89
C LEU A 310 8.96 -12.18 -11.52
N GLU A 311 8.13 -12.92 -10.80
CA GLU A 311 8.50 -13.53 -9.51
C GLU A 311 9.71 -14.45 -9.64
N LYS A 312 9.73 -15.32 -10.66
CA LYS A 312 10.88 -16.17 -10.95
C LYS A 312 12.14 -15.37 -11.26
N ASP A 313 12.08 -14.44 -12.22
CA ASP A 313 13.23 -13.62 -12.60
C ASP A 313 13.81 -12.83 -11.40
N ILE A 314 12.96 -12.38 -10.48
CA ILE A 314 13.38 -11.68 -9.27
C ILE A 314 14.11 -12.63 -8.33
N ARG A 315 13.58 -13.83 -8.08
CA ARG A 315 14.21 -14.82 -7.22
C ARG A 315 15.55 -15.29 -7.76
N ASP A 316 15.65 -15.49 -9.07
CA ASP A 316 16.89 -15.85 -9.74
C ASP A 316 17.97 -14.77 -9.49
N VAL A 317 17.62 -13.48 -9.65
CA VAL A 317 18.56 -12.37 -9.37
C VAL A 317 18.94 -12.28 -7.90
N LEU A 318 18.00 -12.49 -6.97
CA LEU A 318 18.31 -12.48 -5.54
C LEU A 318 19.24 -13.64 -5.17
N SER A 319 19.02 -14.82 -5.76
CA SER A 319 19.88 -15.99 -5.57
C SER A 319 21.29 -15.75 -6.10
N ASP A 320 21.40 -15.22 -7.32
CA ASP A 320 22.69 -14.87 -7.94
C ASP A 320 23.48 -13.87 -7.09
N TRP A 321 22.78 -13.00 -6.36
CA TRP A 321 23.38 -11.94 -5.54
C TRP A 321 23.45 -12.27 -4.05
N ARG A 322 23.14 -13.52 -3.65
CA ARG A 322 23.03 -13.93 -2.24
C ARG A 322 24.24 -13.49 -1.41
N GLU A 323 25.45 -13.81 -1.85
CA GLU A 323 26.69 -13.48 -1.12
C GLU A 323 26.89 -11.96 -0.95
N MET A 324 26.56 -11.18 -1.98
CA MET A 324 26.68 -9.73 -1.92
C MET A 324 25.53 -9.09 -1.10
N ILE A 325 24.35 -9.70 -1.07
CA ILE A 325 23.24 -9.23 -0.20
C ILE A 325 23.56 -9.56 1.27
N ASP A 326 24.12 -10.73 1.54
CA ASP A 326 24.47 -11.17 2.89
C ASP A 326 25.55 -10.28 3.52
N THR A 327 26.49 -9.76 2.71
CA THR A 327 27.57 -8.86 3.17
C THR A 327 27.19 -7.37 3.17
N ALA A 328 26.00 -6.99 2.70
CA ALA A 328 25.54 -5.61 2.70
C ALA A 328 25.23 -5.10 4.11
N GLU A 329 25.56 -3.83 4.37
CA GLU A 329 25.31 -3.18 5.68
C GLU A 329 23.81 -2.92 5.90
N LEU A 330 23.13 -2.42 4.86
CA LEU A 330 21.72 -2.03 4.89
C LEU A 330 21.01 -2.47 3.62
N LEU A 331 19.73 -2.83 3.77
CA LEU A 331 18.88 -3.33 2.70
C LEU A 331 17.68 -2.39 2.51
N PHE A 332 17.74 -1.46 1.56
CA PHE A 332 16.63 -0.57 1.25
C PHE A 332 15.65 -1.23 0.29
N VAL A 333 14.45 -1.57 0.78
CA VAL A 333 13.46 -2.31 -0.01
C VAL A 333 12.15 -1.54 -0.08
N ARG A 334 11.64 -1.38 -1.30
CA ARG A 334 10.27 -0.93 -1.56
C ARG A 334 9.50 -1.96 -2.35
N ALA A 335 8.46 -2.51 -1.74
CA ALA A 335 7.51 -3.39 -2.41
C ALA A 335 6.08 -2.87 -2.27
N THR A 336 5.50 -2.42 -3.38
CA THR A 336 4.13 -1.86 -3.38
C THR A 336 3.08 -2.97 -3.48
N GLY A 337 2.26 -3.14 -2.44
CA GLY A 337 1.16 -4.11 -2.40
C GLY A 337 1.55 -5.52 -1.90
N LYS A 338 0.55 -6.29 -1.45
CA LYS A 338 0.73 -7.61 -0.80
C LYS A 338 1.47 -8.62 -1.69
N THR A 339 1.12 -8.73 -2.98
CA THR A 339 1.76 -9.67 -3.92
C THR A 339 3.27 -9.44 -4.03
N ASN A 340 3.69 -8.18 -4.24
CA ASN A 340 5.11 -7.86 -4.40
C ASN A 340 5.90 -8.06 -3.10
N ARG A 341 5.29 -7.83 -1.93
CA ARG A 341 5.90 -8.17 -0.64
C ARG A 341 6.06 -9.68 -0.48
N LYS A 342 5.06 -10.47 -0.88
CA LYS A 342 5.12 -11.94 -0.88
C LYS A 342 6.21 -12.47 -1.82
N THR A 343 6.44 -11.84 -2.97
CA THR A 343 7.53 -12.20 -3.88
C THR A 343 8.91 -12.12 -3.21
N LEU A 344 9.14 -11.10 -2.37
CA LEU A 344 10.43 -10.88 -1.71
C LEU A 344 10.57 -11.60 -0.35
N PHE A 345 9.50 -11.61 0.45
CA PHE A 345 9.54 -12.06 1.86
C PHE A 345 8.71 -13.31 2.14
N GLY A 346 7.93 -13.78 1.17
CA GLY A 346 7.16 -15.01 1.32
C GLY A 346 8.07 -16.24 1.46
N GLN A 347 7.50 -17.34 1.95
CA GLN A 347 8.20 -18.61 2.02
C GLN A 347 8.39 -19.18 0.61
N TYR A 348 9.64 -19.38 0.21
CA TYR A 348 10.02 -20.04 -1.04
C TYR A 348 11.39 -20.70 -0.91
N ASP A 349 11.68 -21.67 -1.77
CA ASP A 349 12.96 -22.38 -1.75
C ASP A 349 14.13 -21.46 -2.13
N GLY A 350 15.21 -21.49 -1.35
CA GLY A 350 16.33 -20.56 -1.52
C GLY A 350 16.02 -19.11 -1.12
N GLN A 351 15.14 -18.88 -0.14
CA GLN A 351 14.83 -17.53 0.34
C GLN A 351 16.07 -16.74 0.79
N VAL A 352 16.31 -15.59 0.16
CA VAL A 352 17.47 -14.71 0.43
C VAL A 352 17.11 -13.59 1.42
N LEU A 353 15.93 -12.97 1.26
CA LEU A 353 15.49 -11.88 2.12
C LEU A 353 14.48 -12.38 3.16
N ARG A 354 14.74 -12.10 4.45
CA ARG A 354 13.86 -12.47 5.56
C ARG A 354 13.13 -11.24 6.09
N GLN A 355 11.85 -11.36 6.43
CA GLN A 355 11.07 -10.22 6.92
C GLN A 355 11.62 -9.61 8.22
N ASN A 356 12.22 -10.44 9.09
CA ASN A 356 12.77 -10.02 10.38
C ASN A 356 14.25 -9.63 10.32
N ASP A 357 14.81 -9.39 9.12
CA ASP A 357 16.21 -8.94 9.00
C ASP A 357 16.33 -7.47 9.49
N PRO A 358 17.12 -7.20 10.55
CA PRO A 358 17.25 -5.88 11.15
C PRO A 358 17.97 -4.86 10.27
N ARG A 359 18.48 -5.25 9.09
CA ARG A 359 19.08 -4.36 8.09
C ARG A 359 18.06 -3.80 7.09
N ILE A 360 16.85 -4.36 7.04
CA ILE A 360 15.81 -3.93 6.10
C ILE A 360 15.29 -2.55 6.48
N ARG A 361 15.26 -1.64 5.50
CA ARG A 361 14.77 -0.26 5.65
C ARG A 361 13.80 0.08 4.52
N GLY A 362 12.82 0.92 4.84
CA GLY A 362 12.04 1.65 3.85
C GLY A 362 12.78 2.88 3.35
N PHE A 363 12.37 3.43 2.21
CA PHE A 363 12.84 4.73 1.75
C PHE A 363 12.14 5.85 2.54
N PRO A 364 12.85 6.76 3.22
CA PRO A 364 12.26 7.80 4.07
C PRO A 364 11.70 9.00 3.28
N PHE A 365 11.49 8.83 1.98
CA PHE A 365 10.99 9.84 1.06
C PHE A 365 10.23 9.20 -0.10
N ASN A 366 9.48 10.01 -0.83
CA ASN A 366 8.73 9.55 -1.99
C ASN A 366 9.65 9.10 -3.13
N THR A 367 9.36 7.91 -3.62
CA THR A 367 10.10 7.27 -4.72
C THR A 367 9.23 7.14 -5.96
N ARG A 368 9.86 7.19 -7.13
CA ARG A 368 9.21 7.11 -8.45
C ARG A 368 9.13 5.66 -8.94
N ARG A 369 8.91 5.47 -10.24
CA ARG A 369 8.89 4.15 -10.90
C ARG A 369 10.23 3.43 -10.71
N ALA A 370 10.19 2.13 -10.44
CA ALA A 370 11.38 1.30 -10.25
C ALA A 370 12.23 1.27 -11.53
N THR A 371 13.36 1.98 -11.49
CA THR A 371 14.35 2.08 -12.57
C THR A 371 15.73 2.27 -11.93
N GLN A 372 16.82 2.00 -12.67
CA GLN A 372 18.17 2.24 -12.18
C GLN A 372 18.40 3.72 -11.86
N GLY A 373 17.89 4.63 -12.69
CA GLY A 373 17.98 6.07 -12.45
C GLY A 373 17.29 6.49 -11.14
N GLU A 374 16.16 5.86 -10.80
CA GLU A 374 15.48 6.11 -9.53
C GLU A 374 16.25 5.55 -8.33
N LEU A 375 16.84 4.35 -8.43
CA LEU A 375 17.71 3.81 -7.38
C LEU A 375 18.93 4.71 -7.15
N MET A 376 19.56 5.19 -8.23
CA MET A 376 20.68 6.12 -8.16
C MET A 376 20.30 7.48 -7.58
N ARG A 377 19.11 8.01 -7.92
CA ARG A 377 18.56 9.22 -7.31
C ARG A 377 18.35 9.02 -5.81
N SER A 378 17.72 7.91 -5.42
CA SER A 378 17.47 7.58 -4.02
C SER A 378 18.77 7.38 -3.24
N PHE A 379 19.79 6.76 -3.83
CA PHE A 379 21.10 6.61 -3.21
C PHE A 379 21.72 7.98 -2.92
N LYS A 380 21.77 8.86 -3.92
CA LYS A 380 22.29 10.24 -3.77
C LYS A 380 21.50 11.04 -2.75
N GLU A 381 20.19 10.84 -2.68
CA GLU A 381 19.32 11.52 -1.72
C GLU A 381 19.56 11.04 -0.28
N LEU A 382 19.65 9.72 -0.06
CA LEU A 382 19.94 9.12 1.25
C LEU A 382 21.29 9.54 1.82
N THR A 383 22.29 9.59 0.95
CA THR A 383 23.71 9.78 1.31
C THR A 383 24.16 11.24 1.25
N ARG A 384 23.28 12.15 0.86
CA ARG A 384 23.57 13.59 0.84
C ARG A 384 23.18 14.22 2.16
N MET A 385 24.11 14.95 2.77
CA MET A 385 23.81 15.75 3.96
C MET A 385 22.90 16.93 3.59
N LYS A 386 21.82 17.09 4.35
CA LYS A 386 20.86 18.19 4.21
C LYS A 386 21.39 19.42 4.92
N VAL A 387 21.08 20.59 4.38
CA VAL A 387 21.38 21.87 5.02
C VAL A 387 20.05 22.58 5.19
N SER A 388 19.72 22.94 6.43
CA SER A 388 18.57 23.76 6.77
C SER A 388 19.06 25.07 7.34
N GLU A 389 18.48 26.17 6.87
CA GLU A 389 18.70 27.49 7.43
C GLU A 389 17.41 27.89 8.15
N VAL A 390 17.53 28.05 9.46
CA VAL A 390 16.47 28.42 10.37
C VAL A 390 16.61 29.90 10.64
N ASP A 391 15.76 30.71 10.02
CA ASP A 391 15.67 32.12 10.35
C ASP A 391 14.94 32.27 11.69
N GLU A 392 15.71 32.44 12.76
CA GLU A 392 15.21 32.61 14.13
C GLU A 392 14.21 33.78 14.24
N ALA A 393 14.37 34.83 13.42
CA ALA A 393 13.44 35.96 13.40
C ALA A 393 12.10 35.60 12.73
N ALA A 394 12.11 34.75 11.70
CA ALA A 394 10.89 34.29 11.03
C ALA A 394 10.10 33.30 11.90
N LEU A 395 10.78 32.42 12.63
CA LEU A 395 10.15 31.51 13.58
C LEU A 395 9.57 32.26 14.78
N ALA A 396 10.32 33.21 15.36
CA ALA A 396 9.81 34.06 16.44
C ALA A 396 8.62 34.91 15.98
N ALA A 397 8.63 35.43 14.74
CA ALA A 397 7.49 36.14 14.18
C ALA A 397 6.27 35.23 13.92
N ALA A 398 6.49 33.97 13.55
CA ALA A 398 5.42 32.98 13.36
C ALA A 398 4.82 32.52 14.70
N GLU A 399 5.65 32.31 15.73
CA GLU A 399 5.20 32.00 17.08
C GLU A 399 4.53 33.20 17.76
N ALA A 400 5.03 34.42 17.54
CA ALA A 400 4.37 35.64 17.99
C ALA A 400 3.01 35.82 17.32
N LYS A 401 2.90 35.57 16.01
CA LYS A 401 1.60 35.56 15.30
C LYS A 401 0.65 34.49 15.83
N ARG A 402 1.14 33.27 16.09
CA ARG A 402 0.34 32.20 16.68
C ARG A 402 -0.14 32.54 18.10
N ARG A 403 0.72 33.10 18.94
CA ARG A 403 0.35 33.58 20.29
C ARG A 403 -0.61 34.78 20.23
N GLU A 404 -0.48 35.67 19.26
CA GLU A 404 -1.45 36.76 19.02
C GLU A 404 -2.80 36.26 18.49
N GLU A 405 -2.82 35.16 17.73
CA GLU A 405 -4.05 34.50 17.26
C GLU A 405 -4.74 33.71 18.38
N GLU A 406 -3.97 33.06 19.27
CA GLU A 406 -4.47 32.29 20.41
C GLU A 406 -4.91 33.18 21.59
N SER A 407 -4.39 34.41 21.70
CA SER A 407 -4.72 35.35 22.80
C SER A 407 -5.91 36.28 22.52
N LYS A 408 -6.54 36.22 21.33
CA LYS A 408 -7.76 36.98 21.06
C LYS A 408 -9.00 36.29 21.67
N PRO A 409 -9.75 36.95 22.57
CA PRO A 409 -10.98 36.38 23.10
C PRO A 409 -12.02 36.24 21.98
N SER A 410 -12.66 35.07 21.91
CA SER A 410 -13.77 34.79 20.99
C SER A 410 -15.00 35.63 21.36
N THR A 411 -15.06 36.85 20.84
CA THR A 411 -16.25 37.69 20.82
C THR A 411 -16.29 38.40 19.48
N THR A 412 -17.05 37.83 18.54
CA THR A 412 -17.34 38.50 17.27
C THR A 412 -18.84 38.63 17.10
N VAL A 413 -19.33 39.81 17.47
CA VAL A 413 -20.50 40.43 16.84
C VAL A 413 -20.09 40.77 15.39
N PRO A 414 -20.81 40.34 14.33
CA PRO A 414 -20.46 40.70 12.96
C PRO A 414 -21.25 41.91 12.44
N LYS A 415 -20.55 42.87 11.82
CA LYS A 415 -21.09 43.79 10.81
C LYS A 415 -21.03 43.12 9.42
N PRO A 416 -21.87 43.53 8.44
CA PRO A 416 -22.49 42.61 7.50
C PRO A 416 -21.73 42.50 6.16
N GLN A 417 -21.27 41.30 5.86
CA GLN A 417 -21.15 40.75 4.49
C GLN A 417 -21.72 39.32 4.55
N PRO A 418 -22.39 38.85 3.48
CA PRO A 418 -23.43 37.82 3.57
C PRO A 418 -22.85 36.49 4.04
N GLN A 419 -23.20 36.12 5.27
CA GLN A 419 -22.86 34.83 5.86
C GLN A 419 -23.68 33.74 5.16
N LYS A 420 -23.00 32.73 4.59
CA LYS A 420 -23.67 31.46 4.31
C LYS A 420 -24.10 30.86 5.66
N PRO A 421 -25.36 30.41 5.79
CA PRO A 421 -25.93 29.98 7.06
C PRO A 421 -25.15 28.81 7.66
N LYS A 422 -24.97 28.81 8.99
CA LYS A 422 -24.49 27.63 9.73
C LYS A 422 -25.53 26.54 9.54
N LEU A 423 -25.10 25.43 8.94
CA LEU A 423 -25.98 24.30 8.63
C LEU A 423 -26.57 23.74 9.93
N SER A 424 -27.86 23.43 9.93
CA SER A 424 -28.54 22.86 11.09
C SER A 424 -28.05 21.42 11.34
N LYS A 425 -28.24 20.90 12.56
CA LYS A 425 -27.93 19.49 12.88
C LYS A 425 -28.64 18.50 11.94
N GLU A 426 -29.80 18.89 11.41
CA GLU A 426 -30.57 18.12 10.44
C GLU A 426 -29.90 18.11 9.06
N GLU A 427 -29.30 19.23 8.64
CA GLU A 427 -28.56 19.32 7.39
C GLU A 427 -27.24 18.55 7.46
N GLU A 428 -26.56 18.52 8.61
CA GLU A 428 -25.38 17.68 8.83
C GLU A 428 -25.70 16.18 8.75
N ALA A 429 -26.82 15.75 9.34
CA ALA A 429 -27.31 14.39 9.22
C ALA A 429 -27.69 14.03 7.77
N ALA A 430 -28.36 14.94 7.06
CA ALA A 430 -28.71 14.75 5.65
C ALA A 430 -27.47 14.63 4.75
N LEU A 431 -26.41 15.39 5.03
CA LEU A 431 -25.12 15.27 4.32
C LEU A 431 -24.47 13.91 4.57
N LEU A 432 -24.51 13.42 5.81
CA LEU A 432 -23.99 12.10 6.17
C LEU A 432 -24.79 10.98 5.49
N HIS A 433 -26.12 11.01 5.55
CA HIS A 433 -26.99 10.05 4.87
C HIS A 433 -26.77 10.07 3.35
N THR A 434 -26.63 11.26 2.76
CA THR A 434 -26.32 11.42 1.34
C THR A 434 -25.02 10.70 0.99
N SER A 435 -23.95 10.95 1.74
CA SER A 435 -22.64 10.31 1.50
C SER A 435 -22.72 8.78 1.56
N GLN A 436 -23.37 8.25 2.60
CA GLN A 436 -23.49 6.81 2.83
C GLN A 436 -24.35 6.12 1.76
N LEU A 437 -25.53 6.66 1.46
CA LEU A 437 -26.42 6.10 0.44
C LEU A 437 -25.77 6.13 -0.95
N GLN A 438 -25.12 7.23 -1.32
CA GLN A 438 -24.39 7.31 -2.59
C GLN A 438 -23.27 6.27 -2.68
N ALA A 439 -22.52 6.06 -1.60
CA ALA A 439 -21.46 5.06 -1.56
C ALA A 439 -21.98 3.62 -1.71
N LEU A 440 -23.10 3.30 -1.05
CA LEU A 440 -23.72 1.97 -1.10
C LEU A 440 -24.33 1.68 -2.48
N ILE A 441 -24.98 2.67 -3.09
CA ILE A 441 -25.56 2.57 -4.45
C ILE A 441 -24.46 2.37 -5.49
N ARG A 442 -23.39 3.18 -5.46
CA ARG A 442 -22.26 3.06 -6.41
C ARG A 442 -21.53 1.71 -6.32
N ARG A 443 -21.61 1.04 -5.17
CA ARG A 443 -21.01 -0.29 -4.94
C ARG A 443 -22.01 -1.44 -5.15
N SER A 444 -23.27 -1.14 -5.49
CA SER A 444 -24.36 -2.10 -5.65
C SER A 444 -24.55 -3.04 -4.44
N LYS A 445 -24.28 -2.57 -3.21
CA LYS A 445 -24.40 -3.37 -1.99
C LYS A 445 -25.84 -3.37 -1.46
N VAL A 446 -26.75 -4.08 -2.14
CA VAL A 446 -28.19 -4.08 -1.83
C VAL A 446 -28.52 -4.43 -0.37
N PRO A 447 -27.97 -5.49 0.26
CA PRO A 447 -28.32 -5.82 1.65
C PRO A 447 -27.91 -4.73 2.64
N ALA A 448 -26.72 -4.16 2.46
CA ALA A 448 -26.21 -3.08 3.31
C ALA A 448 -27.00 -1.77 3.09
N LEU A 449 -27.41 -1.48 1.85
CA LEU A 449 -28.27 -0.33 1.53
C LEU A 449 -29.62 -0.43 2.25
N MET A 450 -30.28 -1.58 2.18
CA MET A 450 -31.57 -1.78 2.84
C MET A 450 -31.44 -1.71 4.37
N SER A 451 -30.41 -2.35 4.94
CA SER A 451 -30.12 -2.27 6.39
C SER A 451 -29.87 -0.83 6.83
N TYR A 452 -29.10 -0.05 6.05
CA TYR A 452 -28.83 1.34 6.37
C TYR A 452 -30.08 2.22 6.33
N ILE A 453 -30.94 2.05 5.33
CA ILE A 453 -32.22 2.79 5.22
C ILE A 453 -33.12 2.49 6.43
N THR A 454 -33.26 1.22 6.79
CA THR A 454 -34.10 0.80 7.93
C THR A 454 -33.52 1.27 9.27
N ASN A 455 -32.23 1.07 9.52
CA ASN A 455 -31.59 1.41 10.80
C ASN A 455 -31.58 2.91 11.08
N ASN A 456 -31.52 3.73 10.04
CA ASN A 456 -31.51 5.19 10.16
C ASN A 456 -32.88 5.82 9.89
N SER A 457 -33.94 5.01 9.73
CA SER A 457 -35.31 5.46 9.45
C SER A 457 -35.39 6.49 8.31
N ILE A 458 -34.64 6.26 7.23
CA ILE A 458 -34.55 7.20 6.11
C ILE A 458 -35.84 7.12 5.29
N PRO A 459 -36.54 8.24 5.04
CA PRO A 459 -37.78 8.22 4.27
C PRO A 459 -37.52 7.82 2.81
N SER A 460 -38.49 7.16 2.18
CA SER A 460 -38.39 6.74 0.77
C SER A 460 -38.31 7.92 -0.22
N SER A 461 -38.74 9.11 0.22
CA SER A 461 -38.67 10.39 -0.49
C SER A 461 -37.39 11.20 -0.21
N PHE A 462 -36.40 10.61 0.47
CA PHE A 462 -35.15 11.31 0.81
C PHE A 462 -34.43 11.85 -0.42
N THR A 463 -34.05 13.13 -0.37
CA THR A 463 -33.32 13.84 -1.43
C THR A 463 -31.90 14.16 -0.98
N PHE A 464 -30.93 13.95 -1.86
CA PHE A 464 -29.52 14.19 -1.58
C PHE A 464 -29.20 15.67 -1.39
N THR A 465 -28.38 15.95 -0.38
CA THR A 465 -27.88 17.30 -0.06
C THR A 465 -26.37 17.41 -0.29
N PRO A 466 -25.84 18.56 -0.73
CA PRO A 466 -26.56 19.76 -1.17
C PRO A 466 -27.17 19.54 -2.57
N ALA A 467 -28.36 20.12 -2.83
CA ALA A 467 -29.06 19.98 -4.11
C ALA A 467 -28.27 20.57 -5.29
N ASP A 468 -27.44 21.59 -5.02
CA ASP A 468 -26.65 22.34 -6.00
C ASP A 468 -25.44 21.55 -6.54
N SER A 469 -25.12 20.40 -5.94
CA SER A 469 -24.07 19.52 -6.46
C SER A 469 -24.48 19.01 -7.84
N PRO A 470 -23.61 19.06 -8.88
CA PRO A 470 -23.95 18.61 -10.23
C PRO A 470 -24.52 17.19 -10.27
N GLN A 471 -24.04 16.31 -9.39
CA GLN A 471 -24.55 14.95 -9.27
C GLN A 471 -25.95 14.90 -8.67
N ASN A 472 -26.21 15.68 -7.63
CA ASN A 472 -27.52 15.72 -6.94
C ASN A 472 -28.56 16.47 -7.77
N PHE A 473 -28.14 17.47 -8.54
CA PHE A 473 -28.99 18.18 -9.49
C PHE A 473 -29.61 17.22 -10.52
N ARG A 474 -28.77 16.34 -11.10
CA ARG A 474 -29.24 15.34 -12.07
C ARG A 474 -29.86 14.12 -11.41
N CYS A 475 -29.35 13.71 -10.25
CA CYS A 475 -29.80 12.52 -9.53
C CYS A 475 -30.19 12.88 -8.08
N PRO A 476 -31.34 13.51 -7.85
CA PRO A 476 -31.69 14.02 -6.52
C PRO A 476 -32.10 12.94 -5.53
N THR A 477 -32.57 11.78 -5.99
CA THR A 477 -33.00 10.69 -5.10
C THR A 477 -32.13 9.44 -5.26
N PRO A 478 -32.12 8.53 -4.26
CA PRO A 478 -31.51 7.21 -4.37
C PRO A 478 -31.90 6.44 -5.64
N LEU A 479 -33.17 6.54 -6.05
CA LEU A 479 -33.68 5.86 -7.24
C LEU A 479 -33.15 6.48 -8.55
N HIS A 480 -33.07 7.80 -8.66
CA HIS A 480 -32.44 8.46 -9.82
C HIS A 480 -30.97 8.07 -9.94
N LEU A 481 -30.25 8.01 -8.82
CA LEU A 481 -28.84 7.64 -8.81
C LEU A 481 -28.65 6.17 -9.21
N ALA A 482 -29.45 5.26 -8.67
CA ALA A 482 -29.40 3.84 -9.03
C ALA A 482 -29.69 3.61 -10.51
N ALA A 483 -30.66 4.35 -11.08
CA ALA A 483 -30.99 4.30 -12.50
C ALA A 483 -29.87 4.86 -13.39
N ASN A 484 -29.25 5.99 -13.01
CA ASN A 484 -28.16 6.59 -13.76
C ASN A 484 -26.85 5.76 -13.72
N PHE A 485 -26.70 4.89 -12.71
CA PHE A 485 -25.57 3.95 -12.59
C PHE A 485 -25.85 2.57 -13.20
N ASP A 486 -27.01 2.37 -13.85
CA ASP A 486 -27.41 1.10 -14.46
C ASP A 486 -27.33 -0.08 -13.47
N ALA A 487 -27.88 0.12 -12.27
CA ALA A 487 -27.83 -0.86 -11.16
C ALA A 487 -29.20 -1.57 -10.97
N PRO A 488 -29.54 -2.60 -11.77
CA PRO A 488 -30.87 -3.21 -11.78
C PRO A 488 -31.29 -3.78 -10.43
N ALA A 489 -30.37 -4.46 -9.73
CA ALA A 489 -30.65 -5.03 -8.40
C ALA A 489 -30.96 -3.97 -7.33
N VAL A 490 -30.31 -2.80 -7.43
CA VAL A 490 -30.56 -1.68 -6.51
C VAL A 490 -31.90 -1.03 -6.83
N VAL A 491 -32.21 -0.82 -8.12
CA VAL A 491 -33.50 -0.30 -8.57
C VAL A 491 -34.65 -1.19 -8.11
N THR A 492 -34.58 -2.51 -8.31
CA THR A 492 -35.61 -3.44 -7.83
C THR A 492 -35.79 -3.34 -6.31
N ALA A 493 -34.70 -3.27 -5.54
CA ALA A 493 -34.77 -3.18 -4.09
C ALA A 493 -35.38 -1.85 -3.61
N LEU A 494 -35.00 -0.73 -4.22
CA LEU A 494 -35.55 0.58 -3.87
C LEU A 494 -37.06 0.67 -4.18
N LEU A 495 -37.51 0.13 -5.31
CA LEU A 495 -38.93 0.15 -5.69
C LEU A 495 -39.78 -0.80 -4.83
N THR A 496 -39.31 -2.03 -4.62
CA THR A 496 -40.12 -3.09 -3.98
C THR A 496 -40.01 -3.12 -2.45
N LYS A 497 -38.82 -2.81 -1.91
CA LYS A 497 -38.56 -2.91 -0.45
C LYS A 497 -38.49 -1.57 0.24
N ALA A 498 -37.87 -0.56 -0.39
CA ALA A 498 -37.77 0.79 0.19
C ALA A 498 -38.99 1.67 -0.17
N GLY A 499 -39.83 1.24 -1.12
CA GLY A 499 -41.02 1.99 -1.54
C GLY A 499 -40.70 3.34 -2.17
N SER A 500 -39.59 3.46 -2.89
CA SER A 500 -39.20 4.69 -3.58
C SER A 500 -40.14 4.99 -4.74
N ASP A 501 -40.53 6.25 -4.89
CA ASP A 501 -41.47 6.71 -5.92
C ASP A 501 -40.79 6.81 -7.31
N PRO A 502 -41.24 6.06 -8.34
CA PRO A 502 -40.72 6.14 -9.69
C PRO A 502 -41.22 7.35 -10.50
N THR A 503 -42.23 8.09 -10.02
CA THR A 503 -42.80 9.26 -10.70
C THR A 503 -42.08 10.57 -10.39
N ALA A 504 -41.23 10.57 -9.35
CA ALA A 504 -40.45 11.74 -8.97
C ALA A 504 -39.55 12.20 -10.13
N VAL A 505 -39.59 13.49 -10.46
CA VAL A 505 -38.74 14.07 -11.52
C VAL A 505 -37.51 14.75 -10.91
N ASN A 506 -36.40 14.71 -11.64
CA ASN A 506 -35.22 15.49 -11.29
C ASN A 506 -35.37 16.98 -11.69
N ASN A 507 -34.36 17.81 -11.40
CA ASN A 507 -34.36 19.23 -11.76
C ASN A 507 -34.30 19.49 -13.27
N GLU A 508 -34.10 18.46 -14.10
CA GLU A 508 -34.15 18.53 -15.57
C GLU A 508 -35.51 18.03 -16.12
N GLY A 509 -36.46 17.69 -15.25
CA GLY A 509 -37.78 17.16 -15.62
C GLY A 509 -37.78 15.70 -16.09
N ARG A 510 -36.73 14.93 -15.76
CA ARG A 510 -36.59 13.51 -16.14
C ARG A 510 -36.93 12.59 -14.98
N THR A 511 -37.62 11.49 -15.27
CA THR A 511 -37.90 10.43 -14.27
C THR A 511 -36.68 9.51 -14.10
N PRO A 512 -36.59 8.71 -13.02
CA PRO A 512 -35.53 7.72 -12.86
C PRO A 512 -35.44 6.77 -14.05
N PHE A 513 -36.58 6.35 -14.61
CA PHE A 513 -36.61 5.46 -15.75
C PHE A 513 -35.94 6.08 -17.00
N GLU A 514 -36.10 7.37 -17.23
CA GLU A 514 -35.47 8.09 -18.35
C GLU A 514 -33.95 8.25 -18.21
N LEU A 515 -33.41 8.10 -17.00
CA LEU A 515 -31.96 8.14 -16.76
C LEU A 515 -31.24 6.81 -17.03
N THR A 516 -31.99 5.72 -17.24
CA THR A 516 -31.43 4.39 -17.50
C THR A 516 -30.74 4.32 -18.87
N GLY A 517 -29.54 3.75 -18.91
CA GLY A 517 -28.75 3.55 -20.12
C GLY A 517 -28.81 2.12 -20.67
N ASP A 518 -29.12 1.14 -19.81
CA ASP A 518 -29.10 -0.28 -20.16
C ASP A 518 -30.47 -0.96 -20.12
N ARG A 519 -30.58 -2.09 -20.81
CA ARG A 519 -31.84 -2.84 -20.88
C ARG A 519 -32.21 -3.53 -19.57
N ALA A 520 -31.23 -4.02 -18.82
CA ALA A 520 -31.50 -4.77 -17.59
C ALA A 520 -32.12 -3.86 -16.51
N THR A 521 -31.63 -2.61 -16.37
CA THR A 521 -32.24 -1.65 -15.45
C THR A 521 -33.63 -1.22 -15.92
N ARG A 522 -33.86 -1.07 -17.23
CA ARG A 522 -35.20 -0.79 -17.78
C ARG A 522 -36.18 -1.92 -17.49
N ASP A 523 -35.76 -3.17 -17.68
CA ASP A 523 -36.59 -4.33 -17.35
C ASP A 523 -36.80 -4.43 -15.82
N ALA A 524 -35.87 -3.98 -14.97
CA ALA A 524 -36.09 -3.90 -13.52
C ALA A 524 -37.28 -2.99 -13.13
N PHE A 525 -37.47 -1.85 -13.80
CA PHE A 525 -38.66 -1.00 -13.61
C PHE A 525 -39.94 -1.69 -14.09
N ARG A 526 -39.89 -2.42 -15.21
CA ARG A 526 -41.05 -3.13 -15.79
C ARG A 526 -41.46 -4.36 -14.97
N ILE A 527 -40.48 -5.03 -14.36
CA ILE A 527 -40.70 -6.10 -13.39
C ILE A 527 -41.29 -5.51 -12.11
N ALA A 528 -40.78 -4.37 -11.63
CA ALA A 528 -41.38 -3.69 -10.49
C ALA A 528 -42.84 -3.26 -10.78
N ARG A 529 -43.15 -2.80 -12.00
CA ARG A 529 -44.53 -2.53 -12.47
C ARG A 529 -45.41 -3.78 -12.42
N HIS A 530 -44.88 -4.92 -12.86
CA HIS A 530 -45.57 -6.21 -12.79
C HIS A 530 -45.85 -6.62 -11.33
N ASP A 531 -44.82 -6.56 -10.47
CA ASP A 531 -44.87 -7.11 -9.11
C ASP A 531 -45.65 -6.22 -8.13
N LEU A 532 -45.57 -4.88 -8.29
CA LEU A 532 -46.30 -3.92 -7.45
C LEU A 532 -47.72 -3.65 -7.96
N GLY A 533 -48.02 -4.02 -9.20
CA GLY A 533 -49.30 -3.79 -9.85
C GLY A 533 -49.49 -2.37 -10.40
N GLU A 534 -50.48 -2.22 -11.27
CA GLU A 534 -50.82 -0.96 -11.96
C GLU A 534 -51.35 0.13 -11.01
N SER A 535 -51.86 -0.24 -9.83
CA SER A 535 -52.49 0.69 -8.89
C SER A 535 -51.52 1.36 -7.92
N LYS A 536 -50.29 0.83 -7.77
CA LYS A 536 -49.36 1.32 -6.74
C LYS A 536 -48.76 2.68 -7.10
N TRP A 537 -48.46 2.90 -8.38
CA TRP A 537 -47.83 4.10 -8.91
C TRP A 537 -48.45 4.45 -10.26
N ASP A 538 -48.43 5.73 -10.63
CA ASP A 538 -48.75 6.15 -12.00
C ASP A 538 -47.57 5.82 -12.92
N TRP A 539 -47.55 4.60 -13.44
CA TRP A 539 -46.47 4.09 -14.29
C TRP A 539 -46.35 4.83 -15.62
N GLU A 540 -47.45 5.41 -16.10
CA GLU A 540 -47.45 6.22 -17.31
C GLU A 540 -46.78 7.58 -17.04
N ALA A 541 -47.06 8.21 -15.89
CA ALA A 541 -46.34 9.41 -15.45
C ALA A 541 -44.84 9.13 -15.19
N ALA A 542 -44.49 7.95 -14.67
CA ALA A 542 -43.10 7.51 -14.53
C ALA A 542 -42.41 7.19 -15.89
N LYS A 543 -43.18 7.17 -16.99
CA LYS A 543 -42.76 6.79 -18.36
C LYS A 543 -42.21 5.36 -18.46
N VAL A 544 -42.64 4.48 -17.55
CA VAL A 544 -42.24 3.06 -17.55
C VAL A 544 -43.15 2.29 -18.51
N PRO A 545 -42.63 1.64 -19.57
CA PRO A 545 -43.43 0.86 -20.52
C PRO A 545 -44.16 -0.32 -19.88
N SER A 546 -44.92 -1.05 -20.70
CA SER A 546 -45.71 -2.21 -20.28
C SER A 546 -44.92 -3.17 -19.37
N ALA A 547 -45.60 -3.67 -18.35
CA ALA A 547 -45.06 -4.61 -17.39
C ALA A 547 -44.49 -5.87 -18.06
N VAL A 548 -43.45 -6.44 -17.48
CA VAL A 548 -42.84 -7.70 -17.91
C VAL A 548 -42.61 -8.57 -16.70
N SER A 549 -42.98 -9.84 -16.78
CA SER A 549 -42.74 -10.78 -15.68
C SER A 549 -41.23 -11.03 -15.54
N LYS A 550 -40.78 -11.26 -14.31
CA LYS A 550 -39.37 -11.61 -14.04
C LYS A 550 -38.91 -12.83 -14.85
N ALA A 551 -39.78 -13.85 -14.97
CA ALA A 551 -39.49 -15.06 -15.73
C ALA A 551 -39.26 -14.80 -17.22
N ASP A 552 -40.05 -13.91 -17.84
CA ASP A 552 -39.90 -13.58 -19.26
C ASP A 552 -38.63 -12.76 -19.53
N ALA A 553 -38.30 -11.84 -18.62
CA ALA A 553 -37.06 -11.06 -18.69
C ALA A 553 -35.82 -11.97 -18.55
N ASP A 554 -35.82 -12.87 -17.57
CA ASP A 554 -34.72 -13.82 -17.33
C ASP A 554 -34.57 -14.80 -18.49
N SER A 555 -35.68 -15.34 -19.02
CA SER A 555 -35.70 -16.22 -20.20
C SER A 555 -35.13 -15.55 -21.44
N ARG A 556 -35.48 -14.28 -21.67
CA ARG A 556 -34.91 -13.50 -22.78
C ARG A 556 -33.41 -13.26 -22.60
N ALA A 557 -32.99 -12.84 -21.42
CA ALA A 557 -31.58 -12.61 -21.11
C ALA A 557 -30.74 -13.88 -21.30
N GLU A 558 -31.28 -15.04 -20.92
CA GLU A 558 -30.67 -16.35 -21.15
C GLU A 558 -30.53 -16.66 -22.64
N ARG A 559 -31.57 -16.41 -23.44
CA ARG A 559 -31.55 -16.63 -24.90
C ARG A 559 -30.54 -15.73 -25.60
N GLU A 560 -30.47 -14.45 -25.21
CA GLU A 560 -29.50 -13.50 -25.75
C GLU A 560 -28.06 -13.90 -25.39
N ARG A 561 -27.83 -14.38 -24.15
CA ARG A 561 -26.51 -14.89 -23.72
C ARG A 561 -26.08 -16.11 -24.54
N LYS A 562 -26.98 -17.08 -24.73
CA LYS A 562 -26.71 -18.28 -25.54
C LYS A 562 -26.42 -17.93 -27.00
N ALA A 563 -27.20 -17.05 -27.61
CA ALA A 563 -26.97 -16.60 -28.98
C ALA A 563 -25.61 -15.90 -29.14
N ALA A 564 -25.22 -15.05 -28.19
CA ALA A 564 -23.92 -14.38 -28.21
C ALA A 564 -22.74 -15.37 -28.05
N GLU A 565 -22.90 -16.39 -27.21
CA GLU A 565 -21.90 -17.45 -27.03
C GLU A 565 -21.76 -18.32 -28.29
N GLU A 566 -22.88 -18.67 -28.93
CA GLU A 566 -22.90 -19.38 -30.21
C GLU A 566 -22.23 -18.56 -31.31
N GLU A 567 -22.54 -17.27 -31.43
CA GLU A 567 -21.91 -16.36 -32.40
C GLU A 567 -20.39 -16.23 -32.15
N GLU A 568 -19.96 -16.09 -30.89
CA GLU A 568 -18.53 -16.06 -30.58
C GLU A 568 -17.85 -17.40 -30.92
N SER A 569 -18.52 -18.53 -30.65
CA SER A 569 -17.99 -19.86 -30.97
C SER A 569 -17.83 -20.07 -32.48
N THR A 570 -18.80 -19.61 -33.29
CA THR A 570 -18.72 -19.70 -34.76
C THR A 570 -17.61 -18.81 -35.29
N ARG A 571 -17.46 -17.59 -34.77
CA ARG A 571 -16.34 -16.69 -35.10
C ARG A 571 -14.98 -17.29 -34.74
N ARG A 572 -14.86 -17.95 -33.59
CA ARG A 572 -13.63 -18.65 -33.17
C ARG A 572 -13.32 -19.82 -34.10
N LYS A 573 -14.31 -20.66 -34.43
CA LYS A 573 -14.15 -21.78 -35.38
C LYS A 573 -13.72 -21.29 -36.76
N ALA A 574 -14.36 -20.25 -37.29
CA ALA A 574 -14.00 -19.65 -38.58
C ALA A 574 -12.56 -19.10 -38.59
N SER A 575 -12.12 -18.47 -37.50
CA SER A 575 -10.74 -17.99 -37.36
C SER A 575 -9.72 -19.13 -37.30
N LEU A 576 -10.04 -20.24 -36.61
CA LEU A 576 -9.18 -21.42 -36.53
C LEU A 576 -9.05 -22.13 -37.87
N ASP A 577 -10.15 -22.26 -38.62
CA ASP A 577 -10.13 -22.88 -39.95
C ASP A 577 -9.34 -22.04 -40.96
N ARG A 578 -9.42 -20.71 -40.85
CA ARG A 578 -8.58 -19.81 -41.64
C ARG A 578 -7.09 -20.01 -41.34
N LEU A 579 -6.71 -20.09 -40.06
CA LEU A 579 -5.32 -20.34 -39.66
C LEU A 579 -4.82 -21.70 -40.16
N LYS A 580 -5.64 -22.75 -40.06
CA LYS A 580 -5.31 -24.08 -40.61
C LYS A 580 -5.11 -24.06 -42.12
N ARG A 581 -5.94 -23.31 -42.86
CA ARG A 581 -5.76 -23.13 -44.31
C ARG A 581 -4.46 -22.39 -44.64
N GLU A 582 -4.16 -21.30 -43.93
CA GLU A 582 -2.93 -20.54 -44.12
C GLU A 582 -1.67 -21.37 -43.76
N GLU A 583 -1.74 -22.26 -42.75
CA GLU A 583 -0.67 -23.22 -42.43
C GLU A 583 -0.52 -24.31 -43.49
N ALA A 584 -1.63 -24.89 -43.96
CA ALA A 584 -1.62 -25.91 -45.01
C ALA A 584 -1.06 -25.34 -46.34
N GLU A 585 -1.42 -24.11 -46.70
CA GLU A 585 -0.89 -23.42 -47.89
C GLU A 585 0.62 -23.12 -47.75
N LYS A 586 1.08 -22.76 -46.55
CA LYS A 586 2.51 -22.59 -46.25
C LYS A 586 3.27 -23.92 -46.28
N ALA A 587 2.64 -25.02 -45.87
CA ALA A 587 3.23 -26.35 -45.92
C ALA A 587 3.27 -26.94 -47.35
N ALA A 588 2.31 -26.58 -48.21
CA ALA A 588 2.23 -27.04 -49.60
C ALA A 588 3.15 -26.29 -50.57
N ARG A 589 3.78 -25.17 -50.15
CA ARG A 589 4.80 -24.50 -50.97
C ARG A 589 6.07 -25.37 -51.08
N PRO A 590 6.50 -25.79 -52.28
CA PRO A 590 7.68 -26.62 -52.43
C PRO A 590 8.93 -25.84 -51.99
N ARG A 591 9.69 -26.42 -51.05
CA ARG A 591 11.02 -25.95 -50.69
C ARG A 591 11.95 -26.16 -51.88
N THR A 592 12.27 -25.10 -52.62
CA THR A 592 13.29 -25.15 -53.66
C THR A 592 14.64 -25.47 -53.01
N THR A 593 15.07 -26.71 -53.12
CA THR A 593 16.43 -27.15 -52.85
C THR A 593 17.34 -26.62 -53.97
N LYS A 594 18.06 -25.53 -53.72
CA LYS A 594 19.21 -25.18 -54.58
C LYS A 594 20.37 -26.09 -54.19
N SER A 595 20.51 -27.18 -54.93
CA SER A 595 21.75 -27.95 -55.04
C SER A 595 22.68 -27.26 -56.06
N GLY A 596 23.99 -27.38 -55.84
CA GLY A 596 25.01 -27.30 -56.88
C GLY A 596 25.47 -25.90 -57.30
N GLY A 597 26.69 -25.52 -56.89
CA GLY A 597 27.39 -24.36 -57.46
C GLY A 597 28.56 -23.88 -56.63
N ARG A 598 29.67 -24.61 -56.65
CA ARG A 598 30.97 -24.17 -56.11
C ARG A 598 31.41 -22.92 -56.87
N THR A 599 31.39 -21.76 -56.21
CA THR A 599 32.19 -20.59 -56.58
C THR A 599 32.93 -20.14 -55.33
N VAL A 600 34.25 -20.10 -55.45
CA VAL A 600 35.18 -19.71 -54.39
C VAL A 600 35.12 -18.19 -54.28
N GLY A 601 34.74 -17.65 -53.11
CA GLY A 601 34.86 -16.21 -52.82
C GLY A 601 33.58 -15.43 -52.47
N ALA A 602 32.60 -16.02 -51.80
CA ALA A 602 31.50 -15.25 -51.19
C ALA A 602 31.54 -15.36 -49.67
N VAL A 603 31.81 -14.23 -49.00
CA VAL A 603 31.72 -14.08 -47.54
C VAL A 603 30.31 -14.48 -47.11
N GLU A 604 30.19 -15.40 -46.14
CA GLU A 604 28.91 -15.76 -45.54
C GLU A 604 28.27 -14.51 -44.93
N LYS A 605 27.28 -13.93 -45.63
CA LYS A 605 26.49 -12.82 -45.12
C LYS A 605 25.91 -13.19 -43.76
N THR A 606 26.14 -12.34 -42.77
CA THR A 606 25.64 -12.56 -41.42
C THR A 606 24.10 -12.57 -41.42
N ALA A 607 23.49 -13.21 -40.41
CA ALA A 607 22.03 -13.24 -40.28
C ALA A 607 21.43 -11.82 -40.16
N ALA A 608 22.23 -10.80 -39.82
CA ALA A 608 21.83 -9.39 -39.84
C ALA A 608 21.76 -8.83 -41.27
N GLU A 609 22.77 -9.07 -42.11
CA GLU A 609 22.79 -8.59 -43.50
C GLU A 609 21.66 -9.19 -44.35
N ARG A 610 21.30 -10.46 -44.13
CA ARG A 610 20.13 -11.07 -44.78
C ARG A 610 18.80 -10.41 -44.36
N ARG A 611 18.69 -9.94 -43.12
CA ARG A 611 17.48 -9.23 -42.62
C ARG A 611 17.39 -7.82 -43.19
N ASP A 612 18.53 -7.15 -43.37
CA ASP A 612 18.58 -5.81 -43.95
C ASP A 612 18.27 -5.83 -45.45
N GLU A 613 18.68 -6.89 -46.15
CA GLU A 613 18.37 -7.10 -47.57
C GLU A 613 16.88 -7.41 -47.80
N GLU A 614 16.26 -8.25 -46.95
CA GLU A 614 14.82 -8.56 -46.98
C GLU A 614 13.94 -7.35 -46.63
N THR A 615 14.41 -6.44 -45.78
CA THR A 615 13.67 -5.24 -45.40
C THR A 615 13.95 -4.05 -46.32
N ARG A 616 14.92 -4.15 -47.24
CA ARG A 616 15.26 -3.11 -48.21
C ARG A 616 14.11 -2.91 -49.19
N GLY A 617 13.57 -1.68 -49.25
CA GLY A 617 12.44 -1.33 -50.12
C GLY A 617 11.05 -1.36 -49.48
N MET A 618 10.88 -1.85 -48.24
CA MET A 618 9.60 -1.79 -47.53
C MET A 618 9.41 -0.46 -46.77
N THR A 619 8.15 0.00 -46.69
CA THR A 619 7.79 1.17 -45.87
C THR A 619 8.01 0.88 -44.37
N PRO A 620 8.27 1.89 -43.53
CA PRO A 620 8.54 1.72 -42.10
C PRO A 620 7.45 0.94 -41.34
N GLU A 621 6.18 1.12 -41.71
CA GLU A 621 5.06 0.41 -41.10
C GLU A 621 5.02 -1.09 -41.49
N MET A 622 5.34 -1.42 -42.74
CA MET A 622 5.43 -2.82 -43.19
C MET A 622 6.59 -3.55 -42.51
N ARG A 623 7.74 -2.89 -42.33
CA ARG A 623 8.88 -3.45 -41.58
C ARG A 623 8.51 -3.78 -40.14
N MET A 624 7.83 -2.86 -39.45
CA MET A 624 7.37 -3.09 -38.08
C MET A 624 6.34 -4.22 -37.98
N ARG A 625 5.45 -4.34 -38.97
CA ARG A 625 4.47 -5.43 -39.01
C ARG A 625 5.15 -6.79 -39.20
N LEU A 626 6.12 -6.87 -40.11
CA LEU A 626 6.86 -8.10 -40.41
C LEU A 626 7.76 -8.52 -39.23
N GLU A 627 8.36 -7.56 -38.52
CA GLU A 627 9.06 -7.84 -37.27
C GLU A 627 8.14 -8.32 -36.14
N ARG A 628 6.93 -7.74 -36.00
CA ARG A 628 5.94 -8.22 -35.02
C ARG A 628 5.51 -9.64 -35.31
N GLU A 629 5.26 -9.96 -36.57
CA GLU A 629 4.86 -11.31 -36.99
C GLU A 629 5.98 -12.33 -36.78
N ARG A 630 7.24 -11.96 -37.06
CA ARG A 630 8.41 -12.79 -36.76
C ARG A 630 8.60 -13.02 -35.25
N ARG A 631 8.43 -11.99 -34.42
CA ARG A 631 8.51 -12.13 -32.95
C ARG A 631 7.36 -12.98 -32.39
N ALA A 632 6.16 -12.87 -32.96
CA ALA A 632 5.02 -13.70 -32.60
C ALA A 632 5.28 -15.18 -32.92
N ARG A 633 5.77 -15.50 -34.13
CA ARG A 633 6.15 -16.87 -34.51
C ARG A 633 7.27 -17.46 -33.67
N ALA A 634 8.31 -16.68 -33.37
CA ALA A 634 9.39 -17.14 -32.51
C ALA A 634 8.90 -17.41 -31.07
N ALA A 635 7.87 -16.69 -30.60
CA ALA A 635 7.22 -16.96 -29.32
C ALA A 635 6.34 -18.22 -29.38
N GLU A 636 5.59 -18.42 -30.47
CA GLU A 636 4.76 -19.62 -30.70
C GLU A 636 5.60 -20.90 -30.81
N GLU A 637 6.73 -20.87 -31.54
CA GLU A 637 7.65 -22.02 -31.62
C GLU A 637 8.29 -22.35 -30.27
N ARG A 638 8.58 -21.34 -29.44
CA ARG A 638 9.06 -21.54 -28.06
C ARG A 638 7.96 -22.17 -27.19
N PHE A 639 6.72 -21.73 -27.34
CA PHE A 639 5.56 -22.35 -26.67
C PHE A 639 5.36 -23.80 -27.10
N LYS A 640 5.48 -24.10 -28.39
CA LYS A 640 5.29 -25.45 -28.94
C LYS A 640 6.39 -26.42 -28.50
N ARG A 641 7.64 -25.94 -28.36
CA ARG A 641 8.74 -26.72 -27.77
C ARG A 641 8.57 -26.98 -26.27
N MET A 642 7.94 -26.06 -25.53
CA MET A 642 7.70 -26.19 -24.09
C MET A 642 6.48 -27.06 -23.76
N GLN A 643 5.53 -27.25 -24.69
CA GLN A 643 4.37 -28.13 -24.53
C GLN A 643 4.63 -29.58 -24.98
N GLY A 644 5.78 -29.84 -25.62
CA GLY A 644 6.18 -31.16 -26.08
C GLY A 644 7.22 -31.86 -25.19
N GLN A 645 7.39 -31.40 -23.94
CA GLN A 645 8.17 -32.08 -22.89
C GLN A 645 7.30 -32.41 -21.69
#